data_AF-A0AAD8SM06-F1
#
_entry.id   AF-A0AAD8SM06-F1
#
_cell.length_a   1.000
_cell.length_b   1.000
_cell.length_c   1.000
_cell.angle_alpha   90.00
_cell.angle_beta   90.00
_cell.angle_gamma   90.00
#
_symmetry.space_group_name_H-M   'P 1'
#
loop_
_entity.id
_entity.type
_entity.pdbx_description
1 polymer ?
#
loop_
_entity_poly.entity_id
_entity_poly.type
_entity_poly.pdbx_seq_one_letter_code
_entity_poly.pdbx_strand_id
1 'polypeptide(L)'
;MATPSYRIAAAVTAPSTSEFLVVRQLPPPSPPSTALGEEEYRRYVDSDLYDLPSAPLRRLAAEEDPVRPGVAVGGVDDCRLDLSRFDVPAALDQILNQLGLTSAMCGEWRLLKYVEEPEFGPDAGVNTVLIVGSVESKPEVLQDSCKWMSKEGAWEMLSGVKPGGTRIGPYVYIGFPKSELSSNCIAASALASQEYPPGLMLIPMKSRTLSPFRTTNLVVVQANGGACGSKRSDFFACGDALLIDPGCCSQVHTELADLVNSLPKKLVLLVTHHHNDHIDGLSVVQRCNPDAVLLTHQNTMKRIGKGNWSSGYTAVTGGENICIGDQELQVVFAPGHTDGHMGVLHVNTNALIVGDHCVGHGSATLDSRAGGNMKDYFQTTYKFLDMSPHVLVPMHGRVNLWPRHMLCGYLRNRRAREASMLQSIENGAQTLFDIVSRTYCDVDRKLWIPASFNVRLHVEHLNSQHKLPKYFSMEKFQSSCGIHFFCRWAVAYALSRTSPAILAGSALAGGLVVAYALGRNTGNQPQDSARRMASNTAKTMQLLHLGSMLNLFPVLLLISFGFVAFLFLVQGALPLWPLWEIFFNGQDKELYSIYVHASPGYTDLAPKESVFYGRLIPSQGTKWGDMNLVDAERRLLATALLDLGNARFALFSESCIPLLGFPAVYAHLTGGSNTNVSFVDSYPIKERHDPFFADRNISLAQWRKGSQWFEMDRTTAVEVVAEERWYAVFRGDHGMLNMEEHYLPTLVTLLRWGARCENRTLTYVDWSTRREHPRSFPEKDITAELLEGMRRGDGKCGYKYHGDDDGASEVEFCHLFARKFSKDALTKLIQLAPELWLV
;
A
#
# COMPACT_ATOMS: atom_id res chain seq x y z
N MET A 1 6.90 0.40 10.89
CA MET A 1 5.82 -0.60 11.01
C MET A 1 4.87 -0.11 12.08
N ALA A 2 3.55 -0.19 11.87
CA ALA A 2 2.60 0.10 12.93
C ALA A 2 2.87 -0.83 14.12
N THR A 3 2.75 -0.32 15.35
CA THR A 3 2.93 -1.13 16.56
C THR A 3 1.80 -2.16 16.67
N PRO A 4 2.10 -3.42 17.06
CA PRO A 4 1.07 -4.42 17.27
C PRO A 4 0.09 -3.93 18.34
N SER A 5 -1.19 -4.20 18.11
CA SER A 5 -2.23 -3.91 19.10
C SER A 5 -2.32 -5.07 20.10
N TYR A 6 -2.84 -4.80 21.28
CA TYR A 6 -3.00 -5.80 22.33
C TYR A 6 -4.48 -6.01 22.63
N ARG A 7 -4.85 -7.27 22.89
CA ARG A 7 -6.18 -7.66 23.36
C ARG A 7 -6.06 -8.58 24.54
N ILE A 8 -7.05 -8.52 25.42
CA ILE A 8 -7.21 -9.49 26.49
C ILE A 8 -8.51 -10.28 26.25
N ALA A 9 -8.44 -11.59 26.39
CA ALA A 9 -9.57 -12.50 26.30
C ALA A 9 -9.66 -13.29 27.61
N ALA A 10 -10.87 -13.47 28.12
CA ALA A 10 -11.09 -14.03 29.45
C ALA A 10 -11.95 -15.28 29.40
N ALA A 11 -11.51 -16.32 30.08
CA ALA A 11 -12.36 -17.47 30.36
C ALA A 11 -12.83 -17.42 31.82
N VAL A 12 -14.14 -17.26 32.00
CA VAL A 12 -14.77 -17.28 33.33
C VAL A 12 -15.36 -18.65 33.56
N THR A 13 -14.84 -19.37 34.56
CA THR A 13 -15.21 -20.74 34.89
C THR A 13 -16.14 -20.79 36.09
N ALA A 14 -16.96 -21.85 36.16
CA ALA A 14 -17.79 -22.10 37.33
C ALA A 14 -17.10 -23.06 38.32
N PRO A 15 -17.24 -22.83 39.63
CA PRO A 15 -16.70 -23.73 40.63
C PRO A 15 -17.46 -25.04 40.54
N SER A 16 -16.75 -26.18 40.58
CA SER A 16 -17.25 -27.57 40.48
C SER A 16 -17.66 -28.10 39.10
N THR A 17 -17.68 -27.29 38.04
CA THR A 17 -18.00 -27.74 36.67
C THR A 17 -16.87 -27.41 35.69
N SER A 18 -16.50 -28.33 34.79
CA SER A 18 -15.52 -28.10 33.71
C SER A 18 -16.03 -27.15 32.60
N GLU A 19 -16.87 -26.18 32.97
CA GLU A 19 -17.55 -25.27 32.07
C GLU A 19 -17.01 -23.84 32.20
N PHE A 20 -17.08 -23.12 31.09
CA PHE A 20 -16.70 -21.72 30.98
C PHE A 20 -17.76 -20.91 30.24
N LEU A 21 -17.80 -19.61 30.47
CA LEU A 21 -18.69 -18.69 29.79
C LEU A 21 -18.14 -18.31 28.41
N VAL A 22 -19.02 -18.40 27.41
CA VAL A 22 -18.81 -17.84 26.08
C VAL A 22 -19.87 -16.78 25.79
N VAL A 23 -19.51 -15.82 24.95
CA VAL A 23 -20.41 -14.75 24.50
C VAL A 23 -20.59 -14.82 22.98
N ARG A 24 -21.83 -14.65 22.54
CA ARG A 24 -22.20 -14.55 21.13
C ARG A 24 -21.57 -13.29 20.53
N GLN A 25 -20.71 -13.49 19.53
CA GLN A 25 -20.07 -12.42 18.79
C GLN A 25 -21.07 -11.77 17.84
N LEU A 26 -21.00 -10.45 17.73
CA LEU A 26 -21.83 -9.71 16.79
C LEU A 26 -21.14 -9.64 15.43
N PRO A 27 -21.87 -9.85 14.31
CA PRO A 27 -21.31 -9.65 12.99
C PRO A 27 -20.96 -8.17 12.79
N PRO A 28 -20.01 -7.86 11.89
CA PRO A 28 -19.68 -6.48 11.55
C PRO A 28 -20.93 -5.75 11.04
N PRO A 29 -21.07 -4.44 11.32
CA PRO A 29 -22.24 -3.67 10.95
C PRO A 29 -22.47 -3.74 9.45
N SER A 30 -23.70 -4.05 9.05
CA SER A 30 -24.09 -4.01 7.64
C SER A 30 -24.38 -2.56 7.23
N PRO A 31 -23.98 -2.12 6.02
CA PRO A 31 -24.39 -0.83 5.48
C PRO A 31 -25.93 -0.71 5.39
N PRO A 32 -26.47 0.52 5.35
CA PRO A 32 -27.91 0.76 5.42
C PRO A 32 -28.72 0.01 4.36
N SER A 33 -29.93 -0.41 4.74
CA SER A 33 -30.80 -1.35 4.00
C SER A 33 -31.28 -0.90 2.60
N THR A 34 -30.95 0.31 2.17
CA THR A 34 -31.31 0.87 0.86
C THR A 34 -30.35 0.45 -0.27
N ALA A 35 -29.36 -0.39 0.00
CA ALA A 35 -28.41 -0.87 -1.00
C ALA A 35 -29.07 -1.89 -1.96
N LEU A 36 -28.77 -1.76 -3.26
CA LEU A 36 -29.24 -2.68 -4.32
C LEU A 36 -28.94 -4.15 -3.98
N GLY A 37 -29.97 -4.99 -3.96
CA GLY A 37 -29.85 -6.44 -3.77
C GLY A 37 -29.96 -6.94 -2.32
N GLU A 38 -30.25 -6.08 -1.35
CA GLU A 38 -30.35 -6.49 0.08
C GLU A 38 -31.40 -7.59 0.33
N GLU A 39 -32.54 -7.58 -0.36
CA GLU A 39 -33.52 -8.68 -0.22
C GLU A 39 -32.97 -10.05 -0.66
N GLU A 40 -32.14 -10.07 -1.71
CA GLU A 40 -31.48 -11.28 -2.19
C GLU A 40 -30.48 -11.80 -1.15
N TYR A 41 -29.76 -10.91 -0.47
CA TYR A 41 -28.75 -11.27 0.53
C TYR A 41 -29.31 -11.64 1.91
N ARG A 42 -30.59 -11.34 2.19
CA ARG A 42 -31.26 -11.71 3.45
C ARG A 42 -31.49 -13.21 3.58
N ARG A 43 -31.52 -13.96 2.47
CA ARG A 43 -31.67 -15.42 2.49
C ARG A 43 -30.43 -16.15 3.04
N TYR A 44 -29.28 -15.48 3.02
CA TYR A 44 -28.03 -16.00 3.55
C TYR A 44 -27.80 -15.45 4.95
N VAL A 45 -27.40 -16.33 5.88
CA VAL A 45 -27.18 -15.98 7.29
C VAL A 45 -25.88 -16.62 7.75
N ASP A 46 -25.01 -15.83 8.39
CA ASP A 46 -23.86 -16.39 9.11
C ASP A 46 -24.39 -17.07 10.37
N SER A 47 -23.98 -18.32 10.62
CA SER A 47 -24.33 -19.00 11.87
C SER A 47 -23.81 -18.22 13.08
N ASP A 48 -24.52 -18.34 14.21
CA ASP A 48 -24.09 -17.78 15.48
C ASP A 48 -22.66 -18.21 15.83
N LEU A 49 -21.82 -17.25 16.19
CA LEU A 49 -20.44 -17.46 16.62
C LEU A 49 -20.35 -17.17 18.12
N TYR A 50 -19.90 -18.13 18.90
CA TYR A 50 -19.58 -17.94 20.31
C TYR A 50 -18.06 -17.99 20.49
N ASP A 51 -17.54 -17.07 21.28
CA ASP A 51 -16.12 -17.05 21.62
C ASP A 51 -15.92 -16.55 23.06
N LEU A 52 -14.68 -16.56 23.55
CA LEU A 52 -14.35 -15.92 24.82
C LEU A 52 -14.59 -14.41 24.71
N PRO A 53 -15.18 -13.77 25.74
CA PRO A 53 -15.28 -12.32 25.79
C PRO A 53 -13.87 -11.71 25.73
N SER A 54 -13.73 -10.62 24.97
CA SER A 54 -12.45 -9.95 24.80
C SER A 54 -12.61 -8.44 24.75
N ALA A 55 -11.53 -7.73 25.09
CA ALA A 55 -11.45 -6.28 25.04
C ALA A 55 -10.07 -5.81 24.55
N PRO A 56 -9.97 -4.61 23.94
CA PRO A 56 -8.67 -3.98 23.66
C PRO A 56 -7.90 -3.75 24.96
N LEU A 57 -6.62 -4.13 24.98
CA LEU A 57 -5.73 -3.94 26.11
C LEU A 57 -4.82 -2.73 25.84
N ARG A 58 -5.08 -1.61 26.51
CA ARG A 58 -4.36 -0.35 26.29
C ARG A 58 -3.08 -0.30 27.12
N ARG A 59 -1.99 0.19 26.53
CA ARG A 59 -0.76 0.49 27.27
C ARG A 59 -0.95 1.77 28.09
N LEU A 60 -0.50 1.75 29.34
CA LEU A 60 -0.43 2.91 30.22
C LEU A 60 0.69 3.85 29.76
N ALA A 61 0.50 5.16 29.91
CA ALA A 61 1.56 6.13 29.63
C ALA A 61 2.66 6.04 30.71
N ALA A 62 3.91 6.34 30.35
CA ALA A 62 5.06 6.19 31.26
C ALA A 62 5.01 7.10 32.52
N GLU A 63 4.09 8.05 32.58
CA GLU A 63 3.90 9.03 33.66
C GLU A 63 2.57 8.86 34.42
N GLU A 64 1.74 7.87 34.07
CA GLU A 64 0.54 7.56 34.85
C GLU A 64 0.92 6.66 36.03
N ASP A 65 0.83 7.19 37.25
CA ASP A 65 0.88 6.39 38.47
C ASP A 65 -0.15 5.25 38.36
N PRO A 66 0.13 4.04 38.90
CA PRO A 66 -0.85 2.95 38.97
C PRO A 66 -1.95 3.30 39.99
N VAL A 67 -2.87 4.19 39.62
CA VAL A 67 -3.85 4.84 40.51
C VAL A 67 -5.05 3.93 40.88
N ARG A 68 -5.04 2.65 40.51
CA ARG A 68 -6.09 1.70 40.97
C ARG A 68 -5.45 0.48 41.62
N PRO A 69 -5.85 0.08 42.84
CA PRO A 69 -5.50 -1.25 43.36
C PRO A 69 -6.12 -2.27 42.40
N GLY A 70 -5.29 -2.76 41.48
CA GLY A 70 -5.70 -3.58 40.35
C GLY A 70 -5.87 -5.04 40.78
N VAL A 71 -6.81 -5.71 40.12
CA VAL A 71 -6.96 -7.16 40.19
C VAL A 71 -5.64 -7.82 39.79
N ALA A 72 -4.96 -8.47 40.74
CA ALA A 72 -3.71 -9.16 40.47
C ALA A 72 -3.98 -10.38 39.57
N VAL A 73 -3.27 -10.47 38.45
CA VAL A 73 -3.25 -11.68 37.62
C VAL A 73 -2.07 -12.53 38.06
N GLY A 74 -2.33 -13.62 38.79
CA GLY A 74 -1.29 -14.55 39.26
C GLY A 74 -0.85 -15.53 38.17
N GLY A 75 0.44 -15.85 38.06
CA GLY A 75 0.94 -16.83 37.08
C GLY A 75 2.47 -16.94 37.05
N VAL A 76 2.96 -18.12 36.65
CA VAL A 76 4.37 -18.54 36.65
C VAL A 76 5.24 -17.64 35.76
N ASP A 77 6.46 -17.32 36.23
CA ASP A 77 7.55 -16.46 35.72
C ASP A 77 8.02 -16.66 34.26
N ASP A 78 7.14 -16.91 33.29
CA ASP A 78 7.52 -17.16 31.88
C ASP A 78 6.97 -16.12 30.89
N CYS A 79 6.52 -14.97 31.40
CA CYS A 79 5.90 -13.93 30.58
C CYS A 79 6.94 -12.99 29.95
N ARG A 80 7.11 -13.06 28.63
CA ARG A 80 7.80 -12.01 27.84
C ARG A 80 7.09 -10.64 27.91
N LEU A 81 5.86 -10.59 28.42
CA LEU A 81 5.03 -9.38 28.48
C LEU A 81 4.75 -8.97 29.92
N ASP A 82 5.17 -7.76 30.28
CA ASP A 82 4.87 -7.14 31.57
C ASP A 82 3.46 -6.51 31.55
N LEU A 83 2.50 -7.19 32.21
CA LEU A 83 1.10 -6.75 32.29
C LEU A 83 0.91 -5.47 33.12
N SER A 84 1.87 -5.10 33.97
CA SER A 84 1.79 -3.86 34.78
C SER A 84 1.79 -2.59 33.91
N ARG A 85 2.23 -2.70 32.65
CA ARG A 85 2.27 -1.61 31.68
C ARG A 85 0.95 -1.43 30.92
N PHE A 86 -0.11 -2.12 31.32
CA PHE A 86 -1.40 -2.12 30.65
C PHE A 86 -2.56 -1.84 31.61
N ASP A 87 -3.62 -1.21 31.10
CA ASP A 87 -4.87 -1.00 31.85
C ASP A 87 -5.72 -2.28 31.84
N VAL A 88 -5.25 -3.29 32.57
CA VAL A 88 -5.95 -4.57 32.75
C VAL A 88 -7.31 -4.37 33.43
N PRO A 89 -7.47 -3.54 34.49
CA PRO A 89 -8.77 -3.35 35.14
C PRO A 89 -9.85 -2.82 34.20
N ALA A 90 -9.57 -1.80 33.38
CA ALA A 90 -10.59 -1.28 32.46
C ALA A 90 -10.98 -2.28 31.37
N ALA A 91 -10.03 -3.12 30.93
CA ALA A 91 -10.31 -4.18 29.97
C ALA A 91 -11.12 -5.32 30.60
N LEU A 92 -10.84 -5.68 31.86
CA LEU A 92 -11.62 -6.63 32.64
C LEU A 92 -13.05 -6.14 32.87
N ASP A 93 -13.24 -4.87 33.21
CA ASP A 93 -14.58 -4.28 33.38
C ASP A 93 -15.40 -4.39 32.08
N GLN A 94 -14.78 -4.13 30.92
CA GLN A 94 -15.44 -4.31 29.62
C GLN A 94 -15.82 -5.77 29.35
N ILE A 95 -14.97 -6.72 29.72
CA ILE A 95 -15.24 -8.16 29.59
C ILE A 95 -16.38 -8.59 30.51
N LEU A 96 -16.35 -8.17 31.78
CA LEU A 96 -17.38 -8.52 32.76
C LEU A 96 -18.73 -7.92 32.38
N ASN A 97 -18.76 -6.70 31.85
CA ASN A 97 -19.97 -6.09 31.31
C ASN A 97 -20.57 -6.89 30.14
N GLN A 98 -19.74 -7.48 29.26
CA GLN A 98 -20.21 -8.38 28.18
C GLN A 98 -20.83 -9.67 28.72
N LEU A 99 -20.48 -10.08 29.94
CA LEU A 99 -21.03 -11.26 30.59
C LEU A 99 -22.20 -10.93 31.54
N GLY A 100 -22.47 -9.65 31.80
CA GLY A 100 -23.41 -9.22 32.84
C GLY A 100 -22.93 -9.53 34.26
N LEU A 101 -21.61 -9.63 34.46
CA LEU A 101 -20.98 -9.90 35.75
C LEU A 101 -20.36 -8.64 36.35
N THR A 102 -20.11 -8.67 37.65
CA THR A 102 -19.34 -7.63 38.36
C THR A 102 -18.02 -8.21 38.87
N SER A 103 -17.03 -7.36 39.12
CA SER A 103 -15.72 -7.78 39.62
C SER A 103 -15.79 -8.52 40.96
N ALA A 104 -16.77 -8.18 41.82
CA ALA A 104 -17.01 -8.85 43.10
C ALA A 104 -17.48 -10.31 42.97
N MET A 105 -17.99 -10.72 41.80
CA MET A 105 -18.47 -12.09 41.57
C MET A 105 -17.37 -13.04 41.12
N CYS A 106 -16.22 -12.51 40.70
CA CYS A 106 -15.09 -13.27 40.20
C CYS A 106 -13.98 -13.30 41.25
N GLY A 107 -13.44 -14.50 41.51
CA GLY A 107 -12.24 -14.71 42.31
C GLY A 107 -10.98 -14.24 41.58
N GLU A 108 -9.83 -14.76 42.01
CA GLU A 108 -8.53 -14.38 41.45
C GLU A 108 -8.41 -14.74 39.97
N TRP A 109 -7.82 -13.83 39.21
CA TRP A 109 -7.51 -14.04 37.80
C TRP A 109 -6.11 -14.62 37.66
N ARG A 110 -5.95 -15.51 36.68
CA ARG A 110 -4.66 -16.13 36.37
C ARG A 110 -4.35 -16.03 34.89
N LEU A 111 -3.09 -15.84 34.55
CA LEU A 111 -2.67 -15.87 33.16
C LEU A 111 -2.74 -17.30 32.65
N LEU A 112 -3.40 -17.48 31.51
CA LEU A 112 -3.50 -18.76 30.83
C LEU A 112 -2.47 -18.88 29.71
N LYS A 113 -2.39 -17.88 28.82
CA LYS A 113 -1.50 -17.90 27.65
C LYS A 113 -1.28 -16.50 27.07
N TYR A 114 -0.11 -16.27 26.48
CA TYR A 114 0.14 -15.12 25.61
C TYR A 114 0.39 -15.62 24.18
N VAL A 115 -0.27 -15.00 23.20
CA VAL A 115 -0.21 -15.39 21.79
C VAL A 115 0.13 -14.17 20.93
N GLU A 116 1.24 -14.25 20.22
CA GLU A 116 1.61 -13.27 19.20
C GLU A 116 1.00 -13.69 17.87
N GLU A 117 0.26 -12.78 17.24
CA GLU A 117 -0.36 -13.06 15.95
C GLU A 117 0.67 -12.87 14.83
N PRO A 118 0.76 -13.82 13.87
CA PRO A 118 1.57 -13.66 12.67
C PRO A 118 1.19 -12.40 11.85
N GLU A 119 2.15 -11.87 11.08
CA GLU A 119 1.93 -10.68 10.24
C GLU A 119 1.16 -11.03 8.94
N PHE A 120 -0.16 -11.13 9.05
CA PHE A 120 -1.04 -11.36 7.91
C PHE A 120 -1.18 -10.14 6.97
N GLY A 121 -0.89 -8.94 7.48
CA GLY A 121 -0.99 -7.67 6.74
C GLY A 121 -2.41 -7.30 6.28
N PRO A 122 -2.64 -6.05 5.84
CA PRO A 122 -1.72 -4.91 5.91
C PRO A 122 -1.64 -4.27 7.31
N ASP A 123 -2.60 -4.58 8.19
CA ASP A 123 -2.62 -4.09 9.56
C ASP A 123 -1.57 -4.81 10.42
N ALA A 124 -1.07 -4.14 11.46
CA ALA A 124 -0.18 -4.77 12.43
C ALA A 124 -0.85 -5.97 13.12
N GLY A 125 -0.04 -6.92 13.59
CA GLY A 125 -0.52 -8.09 14.36
C GLY A 125 -1.25 -7.70 15.64
N VAL A 126 -2.15 -8.58 16.10
CA VAL A 126 -2.89 -8.44 17.36
C VAL A 126 -2.38 -9.45 18.38
N ASN A 127 -1.63 -8.98 19.37
CA ASN A 127 -1.15 -9.84 20.45
C ASN A 127 -2.27 -10.06 21.48
N THR A 128 -2.53 -11.32 21.82
CA THR A 128 -3.64 -11.70 22.69
C THR A 128 -3.13 -12.27 24.01
N VAL A 129 -3.59 -11.69 25.12
CA VAL A 129 -3.42 -12.18 26.48
C VAL A 129 -4.68 -12.96 26.86
N LEU A 130 -4.55 -14.25 27.13
CA LEU A 130 -5.64 -15.07 27.63
C LEU A 130 -5.50 -15.24 29.14
N ILE A 131 -6.57 -14.94 29.86
CA ILE A 131 -6.67 -15.09 31.31
C ILE A 131 -7.84 -15.99 31.69
N VAL A 132 -7.77 -16.59 32.87
CA VAL A 132 -8.82 -17.42 33.43
C VAL A 132 -9.19 -16.91 34.82
N GLY A 133 -10.49 -16.84 35.09
CA GLY A 133 -11.05 -16.53 36.41
C GLY A 133 -12.14 -17.54 36.77
N SER A 134 -12.56 -17.53 38.03
CA SER A 134 -13.66 -18.39 38.52
C SER A 134 -14.69 -17.54 39.24
N VAL A 135 -15.98 -17.79 39.01
CA VAL A 135 -17.05 -17.22 39.85
C VAL A 135 -17.21 -18.03 41.14
N GLU A 136 -17.78 -17.46 42.20
CA GLU A 136 -18.06 -18.20 43.44
C GLU A 136 -19.28 -19.11 43.33
N SER A 137 -20.25 -18.72 42.49
CA SER A 137 -21.44 -19.50 42.17
C SER A 137 -21.91 -19.18 40.75
N LYS A 138 -22.60 -20.12 40.10
CA LYS A 138 -23.18 -19.88 38.78
C LYS A 138 -24.32 -18.85 38.90
N PRO A 139 -24.33 -17.77 38.10
CA PRO A 139 -25.44 -16.82 38.09
C PRO A 139 -26.74 -17.52 37.71
N GLU A 140 -27.84 -17.21 38.43
CA GLU A 140 -29.17 -17.76 38.12
C GLU A 140 -29.72 -17.25 36.79
N VAL A 141 -29.35 -16.03 36.40
CA VAL A 141 -29.75 -15.39 35.14
C VAL A 141 -28.49 -14.91 34.42
N LEU A 142 -28.31 -15.38 33.18
CA LEU A 142 -27.28 -14.89 32.26
C LEU A 142 -27.92 -13.95 31.23
N GLN A 143 -27.11 -13.08 30.62
CA GLN A 143 -27.54 -12.36 29.43
C GLN A 143 -27.85 -13.34 28.29
N ASP A 144 -28.84 -13.05 27.45
CA ASP A 144 -29.25 -13.90 26.32
C ASP A 144 -28.12 -14.19 25.31
N SER A 145 -27.09 -13.34 25.28
CA SER A 145 -25.89 -13.51 24.47
C SER A 145 -24.85 -14.45 25.08
N CYS A 146 -25.02 -14.89 26.32
CA CYS A 146 -24.03 -15.67 27.06
C CYS A 146 -24.50 -17.11 27.28
N LYS A 147 -23.55 -18.05 27.29
CA LYS A 147 -23.84 -19.46 27.54
C LYS A 147 -22.69 -20.13 28.29
N TRP A 148 -23.03 -21.03 29.22
CA TRP A 148 -22.08 -21.99 29.79
C TRP A 148 -21.76 -23.10 28.78
N MET A 149 -20.49 -23.41 28.62
CA MET A 149 -20.00 -24.40 27.69
C MET A 149 -18.93 -25.26 28.33
N SER A 150 -19.04 -26.58 28.20
CA SER A 150 -17.97 -27.50 28.60
C SER A 150 -16.85 -27.53 27.56
N LYS A 151 -15.64 -27.93 27.97
CA LYS A 151 -14.52 -28.12 27.04
C LYS A 151 -14.83 -29.18 25.98
N GLU A 152 -15.47 -30.27 26.38
CA GLU A 152 -15.86 -31.37 25.50
C GLU A 152 -16.90 -30.91 24.48
N GLY A 153 -17.88 -30.12 24.91
CA GLY A 153 -18.90 -29.55 24.02
C GLY A 153 -18.32 -28.55 23.03
N ALA A 154 -17.37 -27.72 23.46
CA ALA A 154 -16.64 -26.81 22.56
C ALA A 154 -15.81 -27.60 21.54
N TRP A 155 -15.13 -28.67 21.96
CA TRP A 155 -14.36 -29.54 21.06
C TRP A 155 -15.24 -30.27 20.05
N GLU A 156 -16.39 -30.81 20.48
CA GLU A 156 -17.36 -31.45 19.59
C GLU A 156 -17.87 -30.47 18.53
N MET A 157 -18.14 -29.22 18.90
CA MET A 157 -18.53 -28.17 17.95
C MET A 157 -17.42 -27.77 16.97
N LEU A 158 -16.15 -27.85 17.40
CA LEU A 158 -14.98 -27.53 16.58
C LEU A 158 -14.56 -28.67 15.63
N SER A 159 -14.78 -29.92 16.02
CA SER A 159 -14.38 -31.12 15.28
C SER A 159 -15.52 -31.78 14.49
N GLY A 160 -16.76 -31.67 14.96
CA GLY A 160 -17.97 -32.21 14.34
C GLY A 160 -18.82 -31.11 13.69
N VAL A 161 -18.20 -30.27 12.85
CA VAL A 161 -18.86 -29.10 12.27
C VAL A 161 -20.04 -29.49 11.39
N LYS A 162 -21.23 -28.98 11.73
CA LYS A 162 -22.44 -29.08 10.91
C LYS A 162 -22.72 -27.74 10.21
N PRO A 163 -22.80 -27.70 8.87
CA PRO A 163 -23.18 -26.48 8.15
C PRO A 163 -24.48 -25.86 8.70
N GLY A 164 -24.47 -24.55 8.93
CA GLY A 164 -25.61 -23.83 9.53
C GLY A 164 -25.74 -23.99 11.06
N GLY A 165 -24.88 -24.79 11.69
CA GLY A 165 -24.82 -24.95 13.14
C GLY A 165 -24.03 -23.83 13.83
N THR A 166 -24.14 -23.77 15.16
CA THR A 166 -23.39 -22.83 16.00
C THR A 166 -21.88 -23.02 15.86
N ARG A 167 -21.15 -21.91 15.81
CA ARG A 167 -19.70 -21.86 15.59
C ARG A 167 -18.97 -21.46 16.86
N ILE A 168 -17.72 -21.91 16.97
CA ILE A 168 -16.80 -21.57 18.07
C ILE A 168 -15.63 -20.77 17.51
N GLY A 169 -15.35 -19.63 18.13
CA GLY A 169 -14.31 -18.69 17.72
C GLY A 169 -12.89 -19.10 18.10
N PRO A 170 -11.89 -18.36 17.59
CA PRO A 170 -10.49 -18.66 17.79
C PRO A 170 -10.02 -18.57 19.24
N TYR A 171 -10.58 -17.69 20.09
CA TYR A 171 -10.08 -17.57 21.46
C TYR A 171 -10.43 -18.79 22.33
N VAL A 172 -11.61 -19.38 22.14
CA VAL A 172 -11.95 -20.67 22.76
C VAL A 172 -10.99 -21.76 22.30
N TYR A 173 -10.70 -21.84 20.99
CA TYR A 173 -9.77 -22.82 20.44
C TYR A 173 -8.34 -22.67 20.99
N ILE A 174 -7.86 -21.43 21.06
CA ILE A 174 -6.51 -21.13 21.54
C ILE A 174 -6.38 -21.35 23.05
N GLY A 175 -7.44 -21.06 23.81
CA GLY A 175 -7.43 -21.09 25.27
C GLY A 175 -7.56 -22.48 25.90
N PHE A 176 -8.31 -23.41 25.28
CA PHE A 176 -8.70 -24.65 25.96
C PHE A 176 -8.27 -25.96 25.27
N PRO A 177 -8.62 -26.22 24.00
CA PRO A 177 -8.33 -27.53 23.39
C PRO A 177 -6.88 -27.74 22.99
N LYS A 178 -6.08 -26.68 22.76
CA LYS A 178 -4.68 -26.83 22.34
C LYS A 178 -3.74 -27.37 23.43
N SER A 179 -4.22 -27.63 24.65
CA SER A 179 -3.40 -28.22 25.72
C SER A 179 -3.43 -29.75 25.78
N GLU A 180 -4.45 -30.41 25.20
CA GLU A 180 -4.60 -31.88 25.30
C GLU A 180 -4.45 -32.63 23.97
N LEU A 181 -4.57 -31.94 22.83
CA LEU A 181 -4.36 -32.54 21.51
C LEU A 181 -2.99 -32.16 20.94
N SER A 182 -2.08 -33.13 21.11
CA SER A 182 -0.81 -33.35 20.42
C SER A 182 0.03 -32.12 20.05
N SER A 183 1.11 -31.98 20.79
CA SER A 183 2.33 -31.20 20.54
C SER A 183 3.12 -31.67 19.31
N ASN A 184 2.46 -31.93 18.17
CA ASN A 184 3.14 -32.25 16.91
C ASN A 184 3.13 -31.07 15.91
N CYS A 185 2.88 -29.85 16.40
CA CYS A 185 3.16 -28.64 15.62
C CYS A 185 4.67 -28.50 15.41
N ILE A 186 5.13 -28.68 14.17
CA ILE A 186 6.27 -28.03 13.50
C ILE A 186 7.22 -27.27 14.45
N ALA A 187 7.86 -27.98 15.37
CA ALA A 187 8.74 -27.39 16.38
C ALA A 187 10.11 -27.00 15.79
N ALA A 188 10.22 -26.98 14.46
CA ALA A 188 11.47 -26.87 13.72
C ALA A 188 11.51 -25.68 12.75
N SER A 189 10.42 -24.96 12.48
CA SER A 189 10.47 -23.77 11.61
C SER A 189 10.39 -22.49 12.44
N ALA A 190 11.27 -21.53 12.16
CA ALA A 190 11.25 -20.19 12.76
C ALA A 190 10.05 -19.33 12.31
N LEU A 191 9.09 -19.92 11.61
CA LEU A 191 7.98 -19.21 10.96
C LEU A 191 6.82 -19.03 11.94
N ALA A 192 6.41 -17.77 12.13
CA ALA A 192 5.19 -17.46 12.86
C ALA A 192 3.98 -18.09 12.13
N SER A 193 3.17 -18.83 12.87
CA SER A 193 2.00 -19.54 12.32
C SER A 193 0.80 -19.39 13.23
N GLN A 194 -0.39 -19.49 12.62
CA GLN A 194 -1.66 -19.52 13.32
C GLN A 194 -2.44 -20.73 12.86
N GLU A 195 -2.96 -21.51 13.81
CA GLU A 195 -3.86 -22.60 13.50
C GLU A 195 -5.26 -22.22 13.93
N TYR A 196 -6.13 -22.00 12.96
CA TYR A 196 -7.58 -21.87 13.13
C TYR A 196 -8.22 -21.75 11.74
N PRO A 197 -9.26 -22.53 11.41
CA PRO A 197 -9.89 -23.59 12.22
C PRO A 197 -8.98 -24.80 12.53
N PRO A 198 -9.38 -25.72 13.44
CA PRO A 198 -8.56 -26.88 13.79
C PRO A 198 -8.12 -27.68 12.56
N GLY A 199 -6.86 -28.11 12.54
CA GLY A 199 -6.27 -28.86 11.41
C GLY A 199 -5.80 -28.01 10.23
N LEU A 200 -6.09 -26.70 10.21
CA LEU A 200 -5.58 -25.75 9.22
C LEU A 200 -4.55 -24.82 9.85
N MET A 201 -3.27 -25.02 9.51
CA MET A 201 -2.20 -24.14 9.92
C MET A 201 -1.90 -23.13 8.81
N LEU A 202 -1.95 -21.84 9.14
CA LEU A 202 -1.68 -20.73 8.24
C LEU A 202 -0.34 -20.10 8.59
N ILE A 203 0.50 -19.91 7.58
CA ILE A 203 1.82 -19.33 7.70
C ILE A 203 1.91 -18.15 6.70
N PRO A 204 1.84 -16.88 7.14
CA PRO A 204 1.98 -15.75 6.24
C PRO A 204 3.43 -15.65 5.75
N MET A 205 3.68 -16.13 4.54
CA MET A 205 4.98 -16.14 3.89
C MET A 205 5.21 -14.81 3.18
N LYS A 206 6.34 -14.16 3.42
CA LYS A 206 6.72 -12.95 2.67
C LYS A 206 6.77 -13.28 1.18
N SER A 207 6.05 -12.50 0.36
CA SER A 207 5.83 -12.80 -1.05
C SER A 207 5.86 -11.55 -1.93
N ARG A 208 5.77 -11.73 -3.25
CA ARG A 208 5.75 -10.65 -4.25
C ARG A 208 4.31 -10.22 -4.59
N THR A 209 3.46 -10.12 -3.56
CA THR A 209 2.06 -9.73 -3.71
C THR A 209 1.88 -8.22 -3.94
N LEU A 210 0.68 -7.81 -4.31
CA LEU A 210 0.32 -6.40 -4.51
C LEU A 210 0.07 -5.68 -3.19
N SER A 211 0.40 -4.38 -3.16
CA SER A 211 0.06 -3.49 -2.04
C SER A 211 -1.46 -3.51 -1.78
N PRO A 212 -1.92 -3.51 -0.51
CA PRO A 212 -1.15 -3.22 0.71
C PRO A 212 -0.54 -4.44 1.40
N PHE A 213 -0.72 -5.65 0.87
CA PHE A 213 -0.20 -6.88 1.47
C PHE A 213 1.30 -7.02 1.29
N ARG A 214 1.92 -7.81 2.17
CA ARG A 214 3.35 -8.15 2.15
C ARG A 214 3.61 -9.66 2.17
N THR A 215 2.54 -10.44 2.37
CA THR A 215 2.59 -11.87 2.63
C THR A 215 1.48 -12.59 1.86
N THR A 216 1.74 -13.86 1.52
CA THR A 216 0.76 -14.84 1.05
C THR A 216 0.65 -15.94 2.11
N ASN A 217 -0.57 -16.34 2.46
CA ASN A 217 -0.80 -17.39 3.44
C ASN A 217 -0.52 -18.76 2.84
N LEU A 218 0.59 -19.37 3.22
CA LEU A 218 0.80 -20.80 3.00
C LEU A 218 -0.10 -21.58 3.96
N VAL A 219 -0.93 -22.48 3.44
CA VAL A 219 -1.75 -23.37 4.28
C VAL A 219 -1.10 -24.74 4.36
N VAL A 220 -0.98 -25.25 5.58
CA VAL A 220 -0.43 -26.57 5.90
C VAL A 220 -1.50 -27.40 6.60
N VAL A 221 -1.73 -28.62 6.09
CA VAL A 221 -2.59 -29.63 6.71
C VAL A 221 -1.76 -30.89 6.92
N GLN A 222 -1.83 -31.47 8.10
CA GLN A 222 -1.06 -32.65 8.47
C GLN A 222 -1.95 -33.69 9.16
N ALA A 223 -1.66 -34.96 8.95
CA ALA A 223 -2.32 -36.05 9.65
C ALA A 223 -2.01 -36.01 11.16
N ASN A 224 -3.05 -36.04 12.00
CA ASN A 224 -2.90 -36.00 13.47
C ASN A 224 -2.72 -37.39 14.13
N GLY A 225 -2.88 -38.48 13.37
CA GLY A 225 -2.65 -39.85 13.83
C GLY A 225 -3.46 -40.89 13.05
N GLY A 226 -2.77 -41.81 12.36
CA GLY A 226 -3.36 -42.86 11.53
C GLY A 226 -3.01 -42.68 10.04
N ALA A 227 -2.62 -43.77 9.37
CA ALA A 227 -2.54 -43.78 7.91
C ALA A 227 -3.94 -43.51 7.35
N CYS A 228 -4.07 -42.73 6.26
CA CYS A 228 -5.36 -42.52 5.57
C CYS A 228 -6.04 -43.89 5.45
N GLY A 229 -7.15 -44.08 6.18
CA GLY A 229 -7.75 -45.39 6.39
C GLY A 229 -7.96 -46.03 5.02
N SER A 230 -7.19 -47.09 4.73
CA SER A 230 -7.00 -47.65 3.39
C SER A 230 -8.23 -48.39 2.83
N LYS A 231 -9.44 -47.91 3.14
CA LYS A 231 -10.72 -48.55 2.78
C LYS A 231 -11.83 -47.58 2.33
N ARG A 232 -11.51 -46.38 1.86
CA ARG A 232 -12.44 -45.63 1.00
C ARG A 232 -11.83 -45.52 -0.39
N SER A 233 -12.36 -46.29 -1.33
CA SER A 233 -12.05 -46.27 -2.77
C SER A 233 -12.42 -44.96 -3.47
N ASP A 234 -12.90 -43.96 -2.71
CA ASP A 234 -13.69 -42.85 -3.24
C ASP A 234 -12.92 -41.50 -3.24
N PHE A 235 -11.68 -41.48 -2.71
CA PHE A 235 -10.83 -40.29 -2.72
C PHE A 235 -9.98 -40.20 -3.99
N PHE A 236 -9.90 -38.99 -4.55
CA PHE A 236 -9.14 -38.70 -5.76
C PHE A 236 -7.63 -38.72 -5.51
N ALA A 237 -7.19 -38.21 -4.35
CA ALA A 237 -5.81 -38.22 -3.92
C ALA A 237 -5.71 -38.42 -2.40
N CYS A 238 -4.65 -39.08 -1.95
CA CYS A 238 -4.38 -39.29 -0.53
C CYS A 238 -2.91 -38.94 -0.22
N GLY A 239 -2.69 -38.33 0.94
CA GLY A 239 -1.35 -38.03 1.45
C GLY A 239 -1.31 -38.00 2.98
N ASP A 240 -0.12 -37.73 3.51
CA ASP A 240 0.11 -37.57 4.95
C ASP A 240 0.26 -36.08 5.34
N ALA A 241 0.50 -35.21 4.36
CA ALA A 241 0.46 -33.75 4.49
C ALA A 241 0.02 -33.09 3.18
N LEU A 242 -0.53 -31.88 3.29
CA LEU A 242 -0.91 -31.01 2.19
C LEU A 242 -0.33 -29.60 2.39
N LEU A 243 0.28 -29.06 1.34
CA LEU A 243 0.62 -27.64 1.23
C LEU A 243 -0.28 -26.98 0.19
N ILE A 244 -0.74 -25.76 0.48
CA ILE A 244 -1.50 -24.93 -0.47
C ILE A 244 -0.79 -23.60 -0.65
N ASP A 245 -0.51 -23.24 -1.91
CA ASP A 245 0.13 -21.98 -2.33
C ASP A 245 1.46 -21.68 -1.59
N PRO A 246 2.54 -22.43 -1.86
CA PRO A 246 3.86 -22.18 -1.25
C PRO A 246 4.56 -20.96 -1.88
N GLY A 247 3.81 -19.92 -2.24
CA GLY A 247 4.34 -18.73 -2.87
C GLY A 247 5.05 -17.83 -1.87
N CYS A 248 6.32 -17.58 -2.12
CA CYS A 248 7.16 -16.77 -1.25
C CYS A 248 8.32 -16.15 -2.02
N CYS A 249 8.87 -15.05 -1.51
CA CYS A 249 10.06 -14.44 -2.07
C CYS A 249 11.34 -15.21 -1.70
N SER A 250 12.41 -15.03 -2.47
CA SER A 250 13.67 -15.75 -2.29
C SER A 250 14.30 -15.61 -0.90
N GLN A 251 14.00 -14.52 -0.19
CA GLN A 251 14.50 -14.27 1.16
C GLN A 251 14.02 -15.29 2.20
N VAL A 252 12.91 -15.99 1.95
CA VAL A 252 12.33 -16.97 2.91
C VAL A 252 12.33 -18.40 2.37
N HIS A 253 13.14 -18.68 1.33
CA HIS A 253 13.25 -20.01 0.73
C HIS A 253 13.88 -21.05 1.66
N THR A 254 14.79 -20.64 2.54
CA THR A 254 15.43 -21.55 3.51
C THR A 254 14.40 -22.05 4.51
N GLU A 255 13.59 -21.14 5.05
CA GLU A 255 12.54 -21.45 6.01
C GLU A 255 11.44 -22.31 5.38
N LEU A 256 11.09 -22.07 4.11
CA LEU A 256 10.21 -22.96 3.35
C LEU A 256 10.83 -24.35 3.17
N ALA A 257 12.13 -24.44 2.85
CA ALA A 257 12.82 -25.72 2.70
C ALA A 257 12.83 -26.51 4.01
N ASP A 258 13.12 -25.86 5.15
CA ASP A 258 13.11 -26.46 6.48
C ASP A 258 11.71 -26.98 6.83
N LEU A 259 10.68 -26.18 6.56
CA LEU A 259 9.29 -26.60 6.71
C LEU A 259 8.99 -27.86 5.88
N VAL A 260 9.28 -27.85 4.57
CA VAL A 260 9.02 -28.99 3.68
C VAL A 260 9.78 -30.24 4.12
N ASN A 261 11.03 -30.08 4.57
CA ASN A 261 11.85 -31.19 5.06
C ASN A 261 11.31 -31.80 6.36
N SER A 262 10.61 -31.00 7.17
CA SER A 262 9.96 -31.45 8.41
C SER A 262 8.63 -32.19 8.18
N LEU A 263 8.01 -32.02 7.01
CA LEU A 263 6.74 -32.64 6.67
C LEU A 263 6.90 -34.11 6.23
N PRO A 264 5.86 -34.95 6.41
CA PRO A 264 5.81 -36.30 5.86
C PRO A 264 6.12 -36.36 4.36
N LYS A 265 6.81 -37.42 3.92
CA LYS A 265 7.26 -37.56 2.53
C LYS A 265 6.11 -37.68 1.52
N LYS A 266 4.97 -38.29 1.88
CA LYS A 266 3.77 -38.33 1.03
C LYS A 266 3.04 -36.99 1.06
N LEU A 267 3.65 -36.01 0.39
CA LEU A 267 3.18 -34.65 0.33
C LEU A 267 2.30 -34.43 -0.89
N VAL A 268 1.09 -33.96 -0.66
CA VAL A 268 0.23 -33.38 -1.69
C VAL A 268 0.47 -31.88 -1.73
N LEU A 269 0.53 -31.31 -2.91
CA LEU A 269 0.70 -29.88 -3.13
C LEU A 269 -0.46 -29.38 -3.97
N LEU A 270 -1.17 -28.36 -3.52
CA LEU A 270 -2.24 -27.73 -4.30
C LEU A 270 -1.89 -26.27 -4.55
N VAL A 271 -2.13 -25.82 -5.78
CA VAL A 271 -1.98 -24.42 -6.15
C VAL A 271 -3.32 -23.88 -6.61
N THR A 272 -3.78 -22.79 -5.99
CA THR A 272 -5.05 -22.15 -6.30
C THR A 272 -5.03 -21.54 -7.69
N HIS A 273 -3.96 -20.84 -8.06
CA HIS A 273 -3.75 -20.25 -9.38
C HIS A 273 -2.27 -19.88 -9.65
N HIS A 274 -1.98 -19.39 -10.85
CA HIS A 274 -0.62 -19.29 -11.40
C HIS A 274 0.13 -18.00 -11.06
N HIS A 275 -0.43 -17.07 -10.28
CA HIS A 275 0.28 -15.82 -9.97
C HIS A 275 1.52 -16.10 -9.10
N ASN A 276 2.57 -15.30 -9.31
CA ASN A 276 3.91 -15.60 -8.80
C ASN A 276 3.94 -15.72 -7.27
N ASP A 277 3.20 -14.88 -6.57
CA ASP A 277 3.06 -14.87 -5.12
C ASP A 277 2.34 -16.10 -4.54
N HIS A 278 1.86 -17.03 -5.38
CA HIS A 278 1.33 -18.35 -4.99
C HIS A 278 2.24 -19.52 -5.42
N ILE A 279 3.09 -19.32 -6.44
CA ILE A 279 3.86 -20.40 -7.09
C ILE A 279 5.38 -20.29 -6.97
N ASP A 280 5.91 -19.17 -6.49
CA ASP A 280 7.36 -18.91 -6.50
C ASP A 280 8.16 -19.96 -5.70
N GLY A 281 7.60 -20.49 -4.60
CA GLY A 281 8.25 -21.53 -3.80
C GLY A 281 8.05 -22.96 -4.30
N LEU A 282 7.32 -23.21 -5.40
CA LEU A 282 7.16 -24.56 -5.98
C LEU A 282 8.51 -25.23 -6.26
N SER A 283 9.49 -24.47 -6.74
CA SER A 283 10.84 -24.97 -7.05
C SER A 283 11.62 -25.39 -5.80
N VAL A 284 11.29 -24.83 -4.64
CA VAL A 284 11.86 -25.21 -3.34
C VAL A 284 11.21 -26.51 -2.88
N VAL A 285 9.88 -26.59 -2.93
CA VAL A 285 9.13 -27.80 -2.57
C VAL A 285 9.60 -29.00 -3.42
N GLN A 286 9.70 -28.84 -4.75
CA GLN A 286 10.13 -29.89 -5.66
C GLN A 286 11.56 -30.40 -5.35
N ARG A 287 12.45 -29.53 -4.89
CA ARG A 287 13.83 -29.89 -4.56
C ARG A 287 13.91 -30.66 -3.24
N CYS A 288 13.15 -30.23 -2.23
CA CYS A 288 13.13 -30.85 -0.91
C CYS A 288 12.32 -32.15 -0.88
N ASN A 289 11.27 -32.23 -1.70
CA ASN A 289 10.42 -33.41 -1.85
C ASN A 289 10.10 -33.67 -3.33
N PRO A 290 10.99 -34.35 -4.06
CA PRO A 290 10.81 -34.66 -5.49
C PRO A 290 9.59 -35.53 -5.81
N ASP A 291 9.13 -36.31 -4.83
CA ASP A 291 7.98 -37.22 -4.96
C ASP A 291 6.64 -36.54 -4.63
N ALA A 292 6.65 -35.23 -4.30
CA ALA A 292 5.43 -34.49 -4.02
C ALA A 292 4.49 -34.45 -5.23
N VAL A 293 3.19 -34.66 -4.97
CA VAL A 293 2.16 -34.69 -6.01
C VAL A 293 1.50 -33.33 -6.14
N LEU A 294 1.77 -32.62 -7.25
CA LEU A 294 1.11 -31.36 -7.56
C LEU A 294 -0.29 -31.59 -8.14
N LEU A 295 -1.30 -31.04 -7.47
CA LEU A 295 -2.69 -30.93 -7.89
C LEU A 295 -2.96 -29.48 -8.31
N THR A 296 -3.36 -29.26 -9.57
CA THR A 296 -3.75 -27.92 -10.01
C THR A 296 -4.63 -27.98 -11.27
N HIS A 297 -5.35 -26.90 -11.55
CA HIS A 297 -6.14 -26.81 -12.76
C HIS A 297 -5.26 -26.77 -14.01
N GLN A 298 -5.73 -27.36 -15.12
CA GLN A 298 -4.97 -27.41 -16.37
C GLN A 298 -4.60 -26.01 -16.90
N ASN A 299 -5.52 -25.03 -16.81
CA ASN A 299 -5.23 -23.66 -17.26
C ASN A 299 -4.22 -22.94 -16.35
N THR A 300 -4.20 -23.28 -15.06
CA THR A 300 -3.18 -22.80 -14.13
C THR A 300 -1.83 -23.39 -14.50
N MET A 301 -1.74 -24.71 -14.68
CA MET A 301 -0.49 -25.38 -15.06
C MET A 301 0.10 -24.89 -16.37
N LYS A 302 -0.73 -24.58 -17.39
CA LYS A 302 -0.27 -24.01 -18.67
C LYS A 302 0.50 -22.69 -18.52
N ARG A 303 0.29 -21.97 -17.41
CA ARG A 303 0.91 -20.67 -17.13
C ARG A 303 2.04 -20.77 -16.08
N ILE A 304 2.20 -21.92 -15.44
CA ILE A 304 3.35 -22.19 -14.55
C ILE A 304 4.56 -22.55 -15.42
N GLY A 305 5.64 -21.80 -15.27
CA GLY A 305 6.88 -22.04 -16.01
C GLY A 305 7.59 -23.32 -15.56
N LYS A 306 8.29 -23.99 -16.48
CA LYS A 306 9.11 -25.18 -16.16
C LYS A 306 10.19 -24.94 -15.10
N GLY A 307 10.61 -23.68 -14.91
CA GLY A 307 11.54 -23.28 -13.84
C GLY A 307 10.90 -23.30 -12.45
N ASN A 308 9.57 -23.21 -12.34
CA ASN A 308 8.85 -23.31 -11.08
C ASN A 308 8.49 -24.76 -10.75
N TRP A 309 8.04 -25.53 -11.74
CA TRP A 309 7.73 -26.96 -11.58
C TRP A 309 8.06 -27.74 -12.86
N SER A 310 8.84 -28.81 -12.72
CA SER A 310 9.29 -29.61 -13.87
C SER A 310 8.83 -31.08 -13.84
N SER A 311 8.32 -31.55 -12.69
CA SER A 311 7.74 -32.90 -12.54
C SER A 311 6.35 -32.98 -13.18
N GLY A 312 5.76 -34.19 -13.21
CA GLY A 312 4.35 -34.37 -13.56
C GLY A 312 3.41 -33.62 -12.61
N TYR A 313 2.16 -33.46 -13.03
CA TYR A 313 1.08 -32.91 -12.20
C TYR A 313 -0.20 -33.72 -12.46
N THR A 314 -1.11 -33.69 -11.49
CA THR A 314 -2.45 -34.25 -11.63
C THR A 314 -3.44 -33.10 -11.79
N ALA A 315 -4.18 -33.11 -12.90
CA ALA A 315 -5.16 -32.07 -13.18
C ALA A 315 -6.40 -32.26 -12.31
N VAL A 316 -6.82 -31.20 -11.62
CA VAL A 316 -8.11 -31.13 -10.90
C VAL A 316 -9.07 -30.19 -11.64
N THR A 317 -10.37 -30.47 -11.52
CA THR A 317 -11.46 -29.78 -12.23
C THR A 317 -12.55 -29.23 -11.31
N GLY A 318 -12.55 -29.63 -10.04
CA GLY A 318 -13.54 -29.26 -9.02
C GLY A 318 -14.45 -30.44 -8.65
N GLY A 319 -14.67 -30.62 -7.34
CA GLY A 319 -15.46 -31.70 -6.75
C GLY A 319 -14.64 -32.90 -6.28
N GLU A 320 -13.33 -32.93 -6.59
CA GLU A 320 -12.44 -34.00 -6.14
C GLU A 320 -12.21 -33.94 -4.63
N ASN A 321 -12.35 -35.09 -3.96
CA ASN A 321 -12.06 -35.21 -2.54
C ASN A 321 -10.61 -35.69 -2.31
N ILE A 322 -9.90 -35.04 -1.41
CA ILE A 322 -8.51 -35.31 -1.02
C ILE A 322 -8.50 -35.74 0.45
N CYS A 323 -7.83 -36.86 0.75
CA CYS A 323 -7.62 -37.35 2.11
C CYS A 323 -6.21 -37.00 2.60
N ILE A 324 -6.09 -36.31 3.74
CA ILE A 324 -4.82 -36.08 4.44
C ILE A 324 -4.93 -36.67 5.85
N GLY A 325 -4.53 -37.93 6.00
CA GLY A 325 -4.76 -38.68 7.24
C GLY A 325 -6.25 -38.80 7.59
N ASP A 326 -6.68 -38.07 8.61
CA ASP A 326 -8.07 -37.97 9.10
C ASP A 326 -8.80 -36.69 8.63
N GLN A 327 -8.12 -35.84 7.86
CA GLN A 327 -8.67 -34.60 7.31
C GLN A 327 -9.18 -34.83 5.88
N GLU A 328 -10.43 -34.48 5.63
CA GLU A 328 -11.07 -34.53 4.32
C GLU A 328 -11.14 -33.11 3.73
N LEU A 329 -10.62 -32.97 2.51
CA LEU A 329 -10.69 -31.73 1.74
C LEU A 329 -11.42 -31.98 0.43
N GLN A 330 -12.10 -30.97 -0.08
CA GLN A 330 -12.72 -30.99 -1.39
C GLN A 330 -12.21 -29.83 -2.24
N VAL A 331 -11.75 -30.11 -3.45
CA VAL A 331 -11.36 -29.08 -4.43
C VAL A 331 -12.62 -28.39 -4.95
N VAL A 332 -12.61 -27.06 -4.98
CA VAL A 332 -13.75 -26.26 -5.40
C VAL A 332 -13.34 -25.42 -6.61
N PHE A 333 -13.86 -25.75 -7.78
CA PHE A 333 -13.67 -24.88 -8.95
C PHE A 333 -14.31 -23.52 -8.71
N ALA A 334 -13.50 -22.45 -8.84
CA ALA A 334 -13.82 -21.11 -8.41
C ALA A 334 -13.35 -20.05 -9.44
N PRO A 335 -13.75 -20.17 -10.73
CA PRO A 335 -13.32 -19.21 -11.75
C PRO A 335 -13.85 -17.81 -11.45
N GLY A 336 -13.17 -16.81 -12.02
CA GLY A 336 -13.57 -15.40 -11.91
C GLY A 336 -12.36 -14.51 -11.72
N HIS A 337 -11.51 -14.82 -10.74
CA HIS A 337 -10.19 -14.21 -10.60
C HIS A 337 -9.28 -14.58 -11.78
N THR A 338 -9.18 -15.88 -12.09
CA THR A 338 -8.62 -16.44 -13.33
C THR A 338 -9.53 -17.59 -13.82
N ASP A 339 -9.31 -18.07 -15.05
CA ASP A 339 -10.03 -19.21 -15.65
C ASP A 339 -9.60 -20.59 -15.11
N GLY A 340 -8.63 -20.62 -14.20
CA GLY A 340 -8.15 -21.83 -13.55
C GLY A 340 -8.05 -21.73 -12.04
N HIS A 341 -8.68 -20.70 -11.47
CA HIS A 341 -8.68 -20.49 -10.02
C HIS A 341 -9.49 -21.59 -9.31
N MET A 342 -8.89 -22.09 -8.22
CA MET A 342 -9.44 -23.14 -7.37
C MET A 342 -9.49 -22.65 -5.92
N GLY A 343 -10.59 -22.96 -5.24
CA GLY A 343 -10.70 -22.96 -3.78
C GLY A 343 -10.59 -24.38 -3.23
N VAL A 344 -10.49 -24.51 -1.91
CA VAL A 344 -10.49 -25.80 -1.21
C VAL A 344 -11.37 -25.72 0.03
N LEU A 345 -12.37 -26.59 0.11
CA LEU A 345 -13.20 -26.75 1.31
C LEU A 345 -12.53 -27.76 2.24
N HIS A 346 -12.20 -27.36 3.46
CA HIS A 346 -11.86 -28.28 4.52
C HIS A 346 -13.16 -28.80 5.15
N VAL A 347 -13.52 -30.04 4.83
CA VAL A 347 -14.85 -30.62 5.13
C VAL A 347 -15.05 -30.74 6.64
N ASN A 348 -14.02 -31.15 7.38
CA ASN A 348 -14.07 -31.35 8.84
C ASN A 348 -14.49 -30.07 9.59
N THR A 349 -14.06 -28.89 9.13
CA THR A 349 -14.35 -27.61 9.80
C THR A 349 -15.31 -26.71 9.02
N ASN A 350 -15.79 -27.17 7.86
CA ASN A 350 -16.55 -26.39 6.89
C ASN A 350 -15.88 -25.02 6.58
N ALA A 351 -14.54 -25.01 6.52
CA ALA A 351 -13.75 -23.81 6.26
C ALA A 351 -13.37 -23.76 4.77
N LEU A 352 -13.60 -22.63 4.13
CA LEU A 352 -13.32 -22.48 2.71
C LEU A 352 -12.06 -21.65 2.50
N ILE A 353 -11.05 -22.28 1.92
CA ILE A 353 -9.82 -21.64 1.45
C ILE A 353 -10.14 -21.04 0.08
N VAL A 354 -10.23 -19.71 0.00
CA VAL A 354 -10.81 -19.00 -1.15
C VAL A 354 -9.78 -18.51 -2.16
N GLY A 355 -8.49 -18.74 -1.94
CA GLY A 355 -7.45 -18.18 -2.81
C GLY A 355 -7.54 -16.65 -2.88
N ASP A 356 -7.34 -16.12 -4.08
CA ASP A 356 -7.53 -14.71 -4.44
C ASP A 356 -8.95 -14.30 -4.85
N HIS A 357 -9.95 -15.16 -4.65
CA HIS A 357 -11.35 -14.79 -4.92
C HIS A 357 -11.82 -13.68 -3.96
N CYS A 358 -11.35 -13.72 -2.72
CA CYS A 358 -11.55 -12.69 -1.69
C CYS A 358 -10.25 -12.49 -0.91
N VAL A 359 -9.95 -11.25 -0.55
CA VAL A 359 -8.80 -10.88 0.29
C VAL A 359 -9.27 -10.15 1.56
N GLY A 360 -8.46 -10.19 2.61
CA GLY A 360 -8.81 -9.67 3.94
C GLY A 360 -8.98 -8.16 4.03
N HIS A 361 -8.49 -7.41 3.03
CA HIS A 361 -8.59 -5.95 2.96
C HIS A 361 -8.72 -5.50 1.50
N GLY A 362 -9.61 -4.55 1.23
CA GLY A 362 -9.85 -4.04 -0.12
C GLY A 362 -10.70 -4.96 -1.00
N SER A 363 -10.34 -5.06 -2.28
CA SER A 363 -11.08 -5.82 -3.29
C SER A 363 -10.10 -6.65 -4.12
N ALA A 364 -10.37 -7.94 -4.28
CA ALA A 364 -9.66 -8.83 -5.20
C ALA A 364 -9.60 -8.25 -6.63
N THR A 365 -8.45 -8.38 -7.28
CA THR A 365 -8.29 -8.05 -8.72
C THR A 365 -8.76 -9.24 -9.55
N LEU A 366 -9.21 -9.03 -10.80
CA LEU A 366 -9.58 -10.13 -11.71
C LEU A 366 -8.65 -10.02 -12.93
N ASP A 367 -7.95 -11.10 -13.25
CA ASP A 367 -6.95 -11.13 -14.32
C ASP A 367 -7.61 -11.49 -15.66
N SER A 368 -8.06 -10.46 -16.37
CA SER A 368 -8.63 -10.60 -17.72
C SER A 368 -7.71 -11.27 -18.74
N ARG A 369 -6.38 -11.25 -18.55
CA ARG A 369 -5.43 -11.90 -19.47
C ARG A 369 -5.35 -13.40 -19.24
N ALA A 370 -5.71 -13.85 -18.05
CA ALA A 370 -5.84 -15.24 -17.67
C ALA A 370 -7.30 -15.69 -17.57
N GLY A 371 -8.20 -15.08 -18.35
CA GLY A 371 -9.61 -15.47 -18.45
C GLY A 371 -10.49 -15.11 -17.26
N GLY A 372 -9.98 -14.32 -16.31
CA GLY A 372 -10.78 -13.76 -15.23
C GLY A 372 -11.91 -12.88 -15.78
N ASN A 373 -13.13 -13.08 -15.25
CA ASN A 373 -14.33 -12.39 -15.72
C ASN A 373 -15.37 -12.26 -14.60
N MET A 374 -16.23 -11.24 -14.72
CA MET A 374 -17.16 -10.89 -13.66
C MET A 374 -18.33 -11.89 -13.56
N LYS A 375 -18.76 -12.51 -14.67
CA LYS A 375 -19.84 -13.51 -14.68
C LYS A 375 -19.48 -14.69 -13.77
N ASP A 376 -18.31 -15.28 -14.02
CA ASP A 376 -17.81 -16.41 -13.23
C ASP A 376 -17.53 -15.96 -11.79
N TYR A 377 -17.02 -14.75 -11.59
CA TYR A 377 -16.82 -14.20 -10.25
C TYR A 377 -18.12 -14.13 -9.43
N PHE A 378 -19.22 -13.61 -10.01
CA PHE A 378 -20.52 -13.60 -9.35
C PHE A 378 -21.00 -15.03 -9.07
N GLN A 379 -20.94 -15.92 -10.06
CA GLN A 379 -21.37 -17.32 -9.91
C GLN A 379 -20.60 -18.06 -8.81
N THR A 380 -19.27 -17.91 -8.77
CA THR A 380 -18.40 -18.46 -7.73
C THR A 380 -18.74 -17.87 -6.37
N THR A 381 -19.02 -16.57 -6.28
CA THR A 381 -19.39 -15.95 -5.01
C THR A 381 -20.74 -16.45 -4.48
N TYR A 382 -21.73 -16.65 -5.36
CA TYR A 382 -23.00 -17.28 -4.97
C TYR A 382 -22.83 -18.73 -4.57
N LYS A 383 -22.02 -19.50 -5.31
CA LYS A 383 -21.65 -20.86 -4.93
C LYS A 383 -21.04 -20.89 -3.52
N PHE A 384 -20.13 -19.98 -3.20
CA PHE A 384 -19.55 -19.89 -1.86
C PHE A 384 -20.58 -19.52 -0.79
N LEU A 385 -21.55 -18.64 -1.10
CA LEU A 385 -22.65 -18.34 -0.19
C LEU A 385 -23.56 -19.56 0.02
N ASP A 386 -23.90 -20.29 -1.04
CA ASP A 386 -24.75 -21.49 -0.99
C ASP A 386 -24.08 -22.63 -0.20
N MET A 387 -22.74 -22.73 -0.28
CA MET A 387 -21.95 -23.66 0.53
C MET A 387 -21.99 -23.32 2.03
N SER A 388 -22.35 -22.08 2.40
CA SER A 388 -22.44 -21.62 3.79
C SER A 388 -21.22 -22.00 4.66
N PRO A 389 -19.99 -21.66 4.23
CA PRO A 389 -18.79 -21.98 4.99
C PRO A 389 -18.84 -21.28 6.34
N HIS A 390 -18.24 -21.90 7.35
CA HIS A 390 -18.17 -21.32 8.69
C HIS A 390 -17.08 -20.26 8.80
N VAL A 391 -16.06 -20.34 7.96
CA VAL A 391 -14.88 -19.48 7.94
C VAL A 391 -14.37 -19.36 6.50
N LEU A 392 -13.90 -18.17 6.10
CA LEU A 392 -13.13 -18.00 4.86
C LEU A 392 -11.65 -17.81 5.19
N VAL A 393 -10.80 -18.54 4.48
CA VAL A 393 -9.34 -18.43 4.55
C VAL A 393 -8.84 -17.82 3.25
N PRO A 394 -8.61 -16.50 3.20
CA PRO A 394 -7.99 -15.85 2.04
C PRO A 394 -6.48 -16.14 2.00
N MET A 395 -5.88 -16.03 0.82
CA MET A 395 -4.43 -16.10 0.67
C MET A 395 -3.72 -14.81 1.05
N HIS A 396 -4.46 -13.71 1.21
CA HIS A 396 -3.93 -12.43 1.69
C HIS A 396 -4.81 -11.87 2.81
N GLY A 397 -4.20 -11.58 3.96
CA GLY A 397 -4.86 -11.08 5.15
C GLY A 397 -5.36 -12.20 6.10
N ARG A 398 -6.11 -11.79 7.12
CA ARG A 398 -6.60 -12.68 8.19
C ARG A 398 -7.74 -13.58 7.75
N VAL A 399 -7.89 -14.68 8.47
CA VAL A 399 -9.09 -15.52 8.44
C VAL A 399 -10.34 -14.67 8.73
N ASN A 400 -11.38 -14.85 7.93
CA ASN A 400 -12.64 -14.15 8.09
C ASN A 400 -13.69 -15.03 8.78
N LEU A 401 -14.20 -14.55 9.92
CA LEU A 401 -15.20 -15.23 10.75
C LEU A 401 -16.65 -14.87 10.37
N TRP A 402 -16.87 -14.10 9.31
CA TRP A 402 -18.20 -13.69 8.86
C TRP A 402 -18.35 -13.85 7.35
N PRO A 403 -18.31 -15.11 6.84
CA PRO A 403 -18.25 -15.40 5.41
C PRO A 403 -19.36 -14.72 4.60
N ARG A 404 -20.60 -14.78 5.08
CA ARG A 404 -21.74 -14.14 4.39
C ARG A 404 -21.57 -12.63 4.37
N HIS A 405 -21.15 -12.01 5.48
CA HIS A 405 -20.84 -10.57 5.49
C HIS A 405 -19.78 -10.19 4.44
N MET A 406 -18.65 -10.92 4.38
CA MET A 406 -17.57 -10.64 3.42
C MET A 406 -18.05 -10.83 1.98
N LEU A 407 -18.61 -12.00 1.64
CA LEU A 407 -19.04 -12.32 0.28
C LEU A 407 -20.14 -11.36 -0.22
N CYS A 408 -21.14 -11.05 0.61
CA CYS A 408 -22.16 -10.07 0.26
C CYS A 408 -21.57 -8.65 0.14
N GLY A 409 -20.59 -8.29 0.96
CA GLY A 409 -19.81 -7.06 0.82
C GLY A 409 -19.17 -6.94 -0.57
N TYR A 410 -18.52 -8.00 -1.03
CA TYR A 410 -17.94 -8.06 -2.37
C TYR A 410 -18.99 -7.94 -3.48
N LEU A 411 -20.11 -8.68 -3.39
CA LEU A 411 -21.20 -8.57 -4.38
C LEU A 411 -21.79 -7.16 -4.44
N ARG A 412 -22.03 -6.52 -3.29
CA ARG A 412 -22.52 -5.14 -3.22
C ARG A 412 -21.54 -4.17 -3.87
N ASN A 413 -20.24 -4.27 -3.54
CA ASN A 413 -19.22 -3.41 -4.11
C ASN A 413 -19.15 -3.54 -5.64
N ARG A 414 -19.27 -4.77 -6.17
CA ARG A 414 -19.28 -5.01 -7.62
C ARG A 414 -20.55 -4.48 -8.29
N ARG A 415 -21.72 -4.71 -7.70
CA ARG A 415 -23.00 -4.18 -8.24
C ARG A 415 -23.07 -2.66 -8.18
N ALA A 416 -22.56 -2.04 -7.12
CA ALA A 416 -22.47 -0.59 -7.02
C ALA A 416 -21.61 -0.01 -8.15
N ARG A 417 -20.47 -0.65 -8.45
CA ARG A 417 -19.63 -0.28 -9.61
C ARG A 417 -20.36 -0.44 -10.94
N GLU A 418 -21.09 -1.55 -11.14
CA GLU A 418 -21.92 -1.73 -12.34
C GLU A 418 -22.99 -0.66 -12.48
N ALA A 419 -23.66 -0.28 -11.38
CA ALA A 419 -24.64 0.80 -11.39
C ALA A 419 -24.02 2.14 -11.79
N SER A 420 -22.83 2.49 -11.26
CA SER A 420 -22.11 3.71 -11.66
C SER A 420 -21.70 3.70 -13.14
N MET A 421 -21.30 2.54 -13.67
CA MET A 421 -20.95 2.39 -15.08
C MET A 421 -22.18 2.48 -15.99
N LEU A 422 -23.29 1.82 -15.62
CA LEU A 422 -24.56 1.93 -16.34
C LEU A 422 -25.04 3.36 -16.37
N GLN A 423 -25.02 4.08 -15.25
CA GLN A 423 -25.37 5.49 -15.19
C GLN A 423 -24.51 6.33 -16.14
N SER A 424 -23.21 6.05 -16.21
CA SER A 424 -22.31 6.74 -17.15
C SER A 424 -22.69 6.49 -18.62
N ILE A 425 -23.10 5.26 -18.96
CA ILE A 425 -23.55 4.83 -20.29
C ILE A 425 -24.93 5.42 -20.64
N GLU A 426 -25.85 5.46 -19.68
CA GLU A 426 -27.17 6.11 -19.78
C GLU A 426 -27.03 7.61 -20.07
N ASN A 427 -26.04 8.24 -19.44
CA ASN A 427 -25.68 9.63 -19.71
C ASN A 427 -24.89 9.81 -21.04
N GLY A 428 -24.81 8.79 -21.89
CA GLY A 428 -24.27 8.86 -23.24
C GLY A 428 -22.81 8.42 -23.42
N ALA A 429 -22.19 7.76 -22.44
CA ALA A 429 -20.85 7.19 -22.64
C ALA A 429 -20.90 6.01 -23.62
N GLN A 430 -19.99 5.97 -24.60
CA GLN A 430 -19.98 4.94 -25.64
C GLN A 430 -18.63 4.21 -25.77
N THR A 431 -17.55 4.76 -25.23
CA THR A 431 -16.20 4.16 -25.28
C THR A 431 -15.68 3.81 -23.88
N LEU A 432 -14.66 2.96 -23.81
CA LEU A 432 -13.98 2.63 -22.55
C LEU A 432 -13.46 3.87 -21.85
N PHE A 433 -12.90 4.82 -22.62
CA PHE A 433 -12.43 6.09 -22.09
C PHE A 433 -13.57 6.93 -21.49
N ASP A 434 -14.71 7.02 -22.17
CA ASP A 434 -15.86 7.81 -21.67
C ASP A 434 -16.38 7.24 -20.35
N ILE A 435 -16.47 5.91 -20.24
CA ILE A 435 -16.97 5.24 -19.03
C ILE A 435 -15.98 5.42 -17.88
N VAL A 436 -14.69 5.17 -18.12
CA VAL A 436 -13.64 5.37 -17.11
C VAL A 436 -13.61 6.82 -16.63
N SER A 437 -13.62 7.78 -17.56
CA SER A 437 -13.49 9.20 -17.22
C SER A 437 -14.66 9.77 -16.44
N ARG A 438 -15.86 9.19 -16.59
CA ARG A 438 -17.06 9.56 -15.84
C ARG A 438 -17.20 8.81 -14.52
N THR A 439 -16.92 7.51 -14.53
CA THR A 439 -17.06 6.64 -13.34
C THR A 439 -15.97 6.91 -12.31
N TYR A 440 -14.76 7.24 -12.77
CA TYR A 440 -13.57 7.45 -11.95
C TYR A 440 -13.06 8.89 -12.05
N CYS A 441 -13.94 9.87 -12.25
CA CYS A 441 -13.56 11.28 -12.43
C CYS A 441 -12.76 11.84 -11.25
N ASP A 442 -13.08 11.40 -10.03
CA ASP A 442 -12.45 11.83 -8.78
C ASP A 442 -11.22 10.99 -8.40
N VAL A 443 -10.91 9.97 -9.19
CA VAL A 443 -9.73 9.12 -9.00
C VAL A 443 -8.61 9.65 -9.88
N ASP A 444 -7.40 9.71 -9.31
CA ASP A 444 -6.19 10.08 -10.04
C ASP A 444 -6.10 9.33 -11.38
N ARG A 445 -5.94 10.09 -12.47
CA ARG A 445 -5.93 9.56 -13.84
C ARG A 445 -4.80 8.55 -14.07
N LYS A 446 -3.75 8.50 -13.26
CA LYS A 446 -2.75 7.41 -13.32
C LYS A 446 -3.37 6.04 -13.02
N LEU A 447 -4.38 6.01 -12.16
CA LEU A 447 -5.13 4.80 -11.81
C LEU A 447 -6.23 4.47 -12.82
N TRP A 448 -6.43 5.29 -13.87
CA TRP A 448 -7.40 4.98 -14.91
C TRP A 448 -6.98 3.80 -15.78
N ILE A 449 -5.67 3.49 -15.89
CA ILE A 449 -5.22 2.27 -16.56
C ILE A 449 -5.71 1.03 -15.81
N PRO A 450 -5.41 0.83 -14.50
CA PRO A 450 -5.98 -0.30 -13.76
C PRO A 450 -7.52 -0.25 -13.71
N ALA A 451 -8.14 0.92 -13.59
CA ALA A 451 -9.59 1.06 -13.64
C ALA A 451 -10.18 0.61 -14.99
N SER A 452 -9.48 0.83 -16.11
CA SER A 452 -9.95 0.44 -17.45
C SER A 452 -10.12 -1.08 -17.58
N PHE A 453 -9.22 -1.87 -17.00
CA PHE A 453 -9.37 -3.33 -16.95
C PHE A 453 -10.61 -3.71 -16.13
N ASN A 454 -10.84 -3.02 -15.01
CA ASN A 454 -12.03 -3.27 -14.18
C ASN A 454 -13.33 -2.90 -14.91
N VAL A 455 -13.38 -1.74 -15.58
CA VAL A 455 -14.55 -1.30 -16.38
C VAL A 455 -14.85 -2.32 -17.47
N ARG A 456 -13.83 -2.78 -18.19
CA ARG A 456 -14.02 -3.76 -19.26
C ARG A 456 -14.72 -5.02 -18.76
N LEU A 457 -14.27 -5.58 -17.64
CA LEU A 457 -14.87 -6.78 -17.04
C LEU A 457 -16.34 -6.59 -16.68
N HIS A 458 -16.69 -5.43 -16.12
CA HIS A 458 -18.05 -5.10 -15.73
C HIS A 458 -18.96 -4.83 -16.93
N VAL A 459 -18.49 -4.10 -17.95
CA VAL A 459 -19.27 -3.83 -19.18
C VAL A 459 -19.52 -5.12 -19.95
N GLU A 460 -18.53 -6.01 -20.08
CA GLU A 460 -18.70 -7.33 -20.71
C GLU A 460 -19.75 -8.18 -19.97
N HIS A 461 -19.78 -8.10 -18.64
CA HIS A 461 -20.79 -8.79 -17.82
C HIS A 461 -22.19 -8.19 -17.99
N LEU A 462 -22.33 -6.87 -17.93
CA LEU A 462 -23.60 -6.19 -18.20
C LEU A 462 -24.13 -6.52 -19.60
N ASN A 463 -23.25 -6.62 -20.60
CA ASN A 463 -23.61 -7.05 -21.94
C ASN A 463 -24.14 -8.49 -21.96
N SER A 464 -23.45 -9.41 -21.26
CA SER A 464 -23.86 -10.82 -21.17
C SER A 464 -25.23 -11.01 -20.50
N GLN A 465 -25.64 -10.04 -19.67
CA GLN A 465 -26.94 -10.01 -19.00
C GLN A 465 -28.00 -9.23 -19.79
N HIS A 466 -27.68 -8.72 -20.99
CA HIS A 466 -28.54 -7.84 -21.78
C HIS A 466 -29.03 -6.60 -21.02
N LYS A 467 -28.22 -6.09 -20.08
CA LYS A 467 -28.53 -4.91 -19.25
C LYS A 467 -28.00 -3.61 -19.83
N LEU A 468 -27.14 -3.67 -20.85
CA LEU A 468 -26.70 -2.48 -21.55
C LEU A 468 -27.85 -1.88 -22.36
N PRO A 469 -28.01 -0.54 -22.41
CA PRO A 469 -29.04 0.09 -23.23
C PRO A 469 -28.95 -0.33 -24.70
N LYS A 470 -30.10 -0.48 -25.37
CA LYS A 470 -30.16 -0.95 -26.78
C LYS A 470 -29.34 -0.12 -27.77
N TYR A 471 -29.11 1.15 -27.47
CA TYR A 471 -28.32 2.05 -28.32
C TYR A 471 -26.80 1.92 -28.09
N PHE A 472 -26.35 1.21 -27.05
CA PHE A 472 -24.93 1.05 -26.75
C PHE A 472 -24.31 -0.02 -27.66
N SER A 473 -23.31 0.37 -28.45
CA SER A 473 -22.62 -0.54 -29.37
C SER A 473 -21.41 -1.20 -28.68
N MET A 474 -21.48 -2.51 -28.48
CA MET A 474 -20.35 -3.29 -27.98
C MET A 474 -19.16 -3.31 -28.93
N GLU A 475 -19.40 -3.29 -30.24
CA GLU A 475 -18.35 -3.22 -31.25
C GLU A 475 -17.54 -1.92 -31.08
N LYS A 476 -18.23 -0.79 -30.95
CA LYS A 476 -17.60 0.52 -30.70
C LYS A 476 -16.85 0.56 -29.37
N PHE A 477 -17.41 -0.02 -28.31
CA PHE A 477 -16.74 -0.14 -27.02
C PHE A 477 -15.45 -0.96 -27.14
N GLN A 478 -15.51 -2.15 -27.75
CA GLN A 478 -14.37 -3.04 -27.92
C GLN A 478 -13.29 -2.43 -28.82
N SER A 479 -13.67 -1.77 -29.92
CA SER A 479 -12.72 -1.06 -30.78
C SER A 479 -12.05 0.12 -30.06
N SER A 480 -12.65 0.64 -28.99
CA SER A 480 -12.06 1.72 -28.18
C SER A 480 -11.09 1.24 -27.10
N CYS A 481 -10.94 -0.07 -26.90
CA CYS A 481 -10.03 -0.66 -25.92
C CYS A 481 -8.56 -0.61 -26.38
N GLY A 482 -7.64 -1.05 -25.51
CA GLY A 482 -6.23 -1.21 -25.85
C GLY A 482 -5.58 0.11 -26.24
N ILE A 483 -5.02 0.18 -27.46
CA ILE A 483 -4.30 1.36 -27.93
C ILE A 483 -5.20 2.59 -28.08
N HIS A 484 -6.46 2.44 -28.47
CA HIS A 484 -7.39 3.57 -28.60
C HIS A 484 -7.72 4.19 -27.24
N PHE A 485 -7.93 3.36 -26.24
CA PHE A 485 -8.07 3.81 -24.86
C PHE A 485 -6.79 4.48 -24.40
N PHE A 486 -5.64 3.85 -24.62
CA PHE A 486 -4.35 4.39 -24.21
C PHE A 486 -4.08 5.75 -24.85
N CYS A 487 -4.37 5.95 -26.14
CA CYS A 487 -4.21 7.24 -26.80
C CYS A 487 -5.14 8.30 -26.20
N ARG A 488 -6.43 7.99 -25.99
CA ARG A 488 -7.38 8.93 -25.37
C ARG A 488 -7.06 9.22 -23.92
N TRP A 489 -6.64 8.21 -23.18
CA TRP A 489 -6.17 8.33 -21.81
C TRP A 489 -4.89 9.12 -21.76
N ALA A 490 -3.91 8.89 -22.63
CA ALA A 490 -2.66 9.65 -22.68
C ALA A 490 -2.94 11.12 -23.04
N VAL A 491 -3.85 11.37 -24.00
CA VAL A 491 -4.36 12.72 -24.27
C VAL A 491 -5.02 13.26 -23.01
N ALA A 492 -5.99 12.61 -22.40
CA ALA A 492 -6.68 13.13 -21.22
C ALA A 492 -5.80 13.26 -19.98
N TYR A 493 -4.79 12.41 -19.82
CA TYR A 493 -3.77 12.45 -18.78
C TYR A 493 -2.76 13.57 -19.09
N ALA A 494 -2.50 13.86 -20.36
CA ALA A 494 -1.79 15.06 -20.77
C ALA A 494 -2.66 16.30 -20.55
N LEU A 495 -3.93 16.36 -20.98
CA LEU A 495 -4.89 17.46 -20.81
C LEU A 495 -5.26 17.72 -19.34
N SER A 496 -5.24 16.67 -18.54
CA SER A 496 -5.28 16.72 -17.08
C SER A 496 -4.13 17.50 -16.47
N ARG A 497 -3.03 17.61 -17.22
CA ARG A 497 -1.75 18.13 -16.80
C ARG A 497 -1.34 19.36 -17.63
N THR A 498 -2.02 19.62 -18.76
CA THR A 498 -1.81 20.77 -19.66
C THR A 498 -2.99 21.75 -19.56
N SER A 499 -2.70 23.06 -19.42
CA SER A 499 -3.75 24.09 -19.39
C SER A 499 -4.50 24.19 -20.74
N PRO A 500 -5.78 24.65 -20.76
CA PRO A 500 -6.66 24.66 -21.94
C PRO A 500 -6.13 25.37 -23.20
N ALA A 501 -5.09 26.22 -23.09
CA ALA A 501 -4.55 27.02 -24.18
C ALA A 501 -3.78 26.22 -25.27
N ILE A 502 -3.26 25.01 -24.96
CA ILE A 502 -2.44 24.22 -25.91
C ILE A 502 -3.30 23.34 -26.83
N LEU A 503 -4.55 23.07 -26.46
CA LEU A 503 -5.50 22.27 -27.25
C LEU A 503 -5.96 22.97 -28.55
N ALA A 504 -5.99 24.29 -28.57
CA ALA A 504 -6.40 25.06 -29.76
C ALA A 504 -5.36 25.00 -30.90
N GLY A 505 -4.07 24.86 -30.57
CA GLY A 505 -2.99 24.82 -31.57
C GLY A 505 -2.81 23.45 -32.25
N SER A 506 -3.10 22.36 -31.54
CA SER A 506 -2.90 20.98 -32.03
C SER A 506 -4.02 20.47 -32.95
N ALA A 507 -5.24 21.00 -32.83
CA ALA A 507 -6.35 20.71 -33.74
C ALA A 507 -6.10 21.26 -35.17
N LEU A 508 -5.36 22.36 -35.30
CA LEU A 508 -4.97 22.94 -36.60
C LEU A 508 -3.87 22.11 -37.30
N ALA A 509 -2.94 21.52 -36.55
CA ALA A 509 -1.88 20.69 -37.11
C ALA A 509 -2.37 19.31 -37.59
N GLY A 510 -3.33 18.70 -36.88
CA GLY A 510 -3.91 17.41 -37.27
C GLY A 510 -4.70 17.45 -38.59
N GLY A 511 -5.41 18.55 -38.86
CA GLY A 511 -6.11 18.75 -40.14
C GLY A 511 -5.18 18.94 -41.33
N LEU A 512 -4.00 19.55 -41.11
CA LEU A 512 -2.97 19.75 -42.13
C LEU A 512 -2.25 18.46 -42.53
N VAL A 513 -2.03 17.54 -41.59
CA VAL A 513 -1.37 16.25 -41.88
C VAL A 513 -2.26 15.31 -42.71
N VAL A 514 -3.57 15.31 -42.47
CA VAL A 514 -4.54 14.53 -43.28
C VAL A 514 -4.69 15.11 -44.68
N ALA A 515 -4.67 16.45 -44.84
CA ALA A 515 -4.67 17.11 -46.14
C ALA A 515 -3.38 16.86 -46.93
N TYR A 516 -2.23 16.79 -46.24
CA TYR A 516 -0.93 16.49 -46.85
C TYR A 516 -0.81 15.02 -47.31
N ALA A 517 -1.44 14.08 -46.59
CA ALA A 517 -1.46 12.66 -46.95
C ALA A 517 -2.33 12.36 -48.19
N LEU A 518 -3.35 13.18 -48.47
CA LEU A 518 -4.24 13.03 -49.63
C LEU A 518 -3.71 13.71 -50.91
N GLY A 519 -2.65 14.52 -50.82
CA GLY A 519 -2.10 15.32 -51.92
C GLY A 519 -0.96 14.67 -52.72
N ARG A 520 -0.45 13.49 -52.34
CA ARG A 520 0.58 12.76 -53.09
C ARG A 520 -0.01 11.52 -53.75
N ASN A 521 -0.75 11.72 -54.83
CA ASN A 521 -1.10 10.60 -55.70
C ASN A 521 -1.19 11.05 -57.17
N THR A 522 -0.04 11.30 -57.79
CA THR A 522 0.09 11.37 -59.26
C THR A 522 1.47 10.87 -59.70
N GLY A 523 1.53 9.76 -60.43
CA GLY A 523 2.60 9.48 -61.40
C GLY A 523 3.42 8.19 -61.23
N ASN A 524 2.95 7.12 -61.89
CA ASN A 524 3.64 6.01 -62.57
C ASN A 524 4.75 5.14 -61.90
N GLN A 525 4.45 3.83 -61.88
CA GLN A 525 5.30 2.63 -61.70
C GLN A 525 6.24 2.35 -62.91
N PRO A 526 7.10 1.27 -62.98
CA PRO A 526 7.27 0.10 -62.08
C PRO A 526 8.73 -0.39 -61.80
N GLN A 527 8.83 -1.37 -60.87
CA GLN A 527 9.78 -2.51 -60.80
C GLN A 527 11.31 -2.25 -60.72
N ASP A 528 11.88 -2.45 -59.52
CA ASP A 528 12.86 -3.51 -59.19
C ASP A 528 13.68 -3.12 -57.96
N SER A 529 13.38 -3.75 -56.82
CA SER A 529 14.24 -3.86 -55.60
C SER A 529 13.50 -4.44 -54.39
N ALA A 530 12.28 -4.97 -54.57
CA ALA A 530 11.50 -5.67 -53.54
C ALA A 530 12.00 -7.10 -53.22
N ARG A 531 13.32 -7.39 -53.31
CA ARG A 531 13.84 -8.76 -53.10
C ARG A 531 15.11 -8.91 -52.26
N ARG A 532 15.58 -7.87 -51.54
CA ARG A 532 16.78 -7.99 -50.67
C ARG A 532 16.73 -7.38 -49.26
N MET A 533 15.55 -7.08 -48.71
CA MET A 533 15.40 -6.70 -47.29
C MET A 533 14.14 -7.29 -46.63
N ALA A 534 13.80 -8.53 -46.98
CA ALA A 534 12.68 -9.27 -46.39
C ALA A 534 13.09 -10.63 -45.79
N SER A 535 14.37 -10.80 -45.39
CA SER A 535 14.85 -12.07 -44.83
C SER A 535 15.65 -11.98 -43.52
N ASN A 536 15.50 -10.91 -42.73
CA ASN A 536 16.11 -10.87 -41.38
C ASN A 536 15.25 -10.23 -40.26
N THR A 537 13.98 -9.90 -40.53
CA THR A 537 13.08 -9.28 -39.54
C THR A 537 11.97 -10.21 -39.02
N ALA A 538 11.90 -11.44 -39.51
CA ALA A 538 10.90 -12.44 -39.09
C ALA A 538 11.44 -13.54 -38.17
N LYS A 539 12.72 -13.48 -37.77
CA LYS A 539 13.33 -14.41 -36.79
C LYS A 539 13.70 -13.77 -35.45
N THR A 540 13.44 -12.48 -35.26
CA THR A 540 13.73 -11.73 -34.02
C THR A 540 12.48 -11.47 -33.17
N MET A 541 11.29 -11.91 -33.61
CA MET A 541 10.02 -11.63 -32.94
C MET A 541 9.46 -12.79 -32.10
N GLN A 542 10.25 -13.83 -31.79
CA GLN A 542 9.73 -14.98 -31.03
C GLN A 542 10.67 -15.60 -29.98
N LEU A 543 11.78 -14.96 -29.58
CA LEU A 543 12.70 -15.60 -28.61
C LEU A 543 13.44 -14.71 -27.60
N LEU A 544 12.92 -13.51 -27.29
CA LEU A 544 13.36 -12.74 -26.11
C LEU A 544 12.17 -12.24 -25.31
N HIS A 545 11.33 -13.20 -24.89
CA HIS A 545 10.23 -12.98 -23.95
C HIS A 545 10.50 -13.55 -22.55
N LEU A 546 11.75 -13.88 -22.18
CA LEU A 546 11.99 -14.59 -20.91
C LEU A 546 13.15 -14.06 -20.05
N GLY A 547 13.60 -12.81 -20.23
CA GLY A 547 14.78 -12.28 -19.49
C GLY A 547 14.67 -10.88 -18.88
N SER A 548 13.67 -10.05 -19.20
CA SER A 548 13.73 -8.61 -18.87
C SER A 548 12.62 -8.08 -17.94
N MET A 549 11.61 -8.90 -17.57
CA MET A 549 10.66 -8.50 -16.52
C MET A 549 11.25 -8.54 -15.11
N LEU A 550 12.44 -9.11 -14.93
CA LEU A 550 13.20 -9.09 -13.67
C LEU A 550 14.15 -7.87 -13.52
N ASN A 551 14.17 -6.95 -14.49
CA ASN A 551 15.03 -5.74 -14.43
C ASN A 551 14.25 -4.42 -14.62
N LEU A 552 12.92 -4.42 -14.53
CA LEU A 552 12.15 -3.17 -14.71
C LEU A 552 11.96 -2.36 -13.42
N PHE A 553 12.27 -2.90 -12.25
CA PHE A 553 12.21 -2.13 -11.00
C PHE A 553 13.37 -1.13 -10.81
N PRO A 554 14.61 -1.40 -11.27
CA PRO A 554 15.63 -0.35 -11.30
C PRO A 554 15.53 0.58 -12.52
N VAL A 555 14.90 0.13 -13.63
CA VAL A 555 14.82 0.93 -14.87
C VAL A 555 13.62 1.90 -14.87
N LEU A 556 12.50 1.59 -14.19
CA LEU A 556 11.39 2.54 -14.05
C LEU A 556 11.73 3.75 -13.16
N LEU A 557 12.80 3.68 -12.38
CA LEU A 557 13.31 4.79 -11.57
C LEU A 557 14.14 5.79 -12.38
N LEU A 558 14.44 5.51 -13.65
CA LEU A 558 15.34 6.30 -14.49
C LEU A 558 14.68 6.94 -15.71
N ILE A 559 13.37 6.74 -15.93
CA ILE A 559 12.65 7.49 -16.96
C ILE A 559 12.04 8.73 -16.32
N SER A 560 12.89 9.70 -16.00
CA SER A 560 12.44 11.07 -15.77
C SER A 560 12.48 11.80 -17.11
N PHE A 561 11.35 12.38 -17.51
CA PHE A 561 11.42 13.54 -18.39
C PHE A 561 12.08 14.68 -17.58
N GLY A 562 12.73 15.66 -18.20
CA GLY A 562 13.62 16.60 -17.50
C GLY A 562 12.94 17.60 -16.55
N PHE A 563 11.70 17.39 -16.08
CA PHE A 563 10.92 18.47 -15.47
C PHE A 563 11.50 18.92 -14.12
N VAL A 564 11.43 20.22 -13.85
CA VAL A 564 11.77 20.81 -12.56
C VAL A 564 10.48 21.16 -11.81
N ALA A 565 10.29 20.58 -10.63
CA ALA A 565 9.19 20.90 -9.72
C ALA A 565 9.55 22.12 -8.85
N PHE A 566 8.78 23.20 -9.00
CA PHE A 566 8.88 24.41 -8.19
C PHE A 566 7.84 24.33 -7.06
N LEU A 567 8.32 24.18 -5.83
CA LEU A 567 7.54 23.92 -4.63
C LEU A 567 7.44 25.20 -3.81
N PHE A 568 6.25 25.80 -3.73
CA PHE A 568 6.01 27.03 -2.98
C PHE A 568 5.33 26.70 -1.65
N LEU A 569 6.06 26.91 -0.55
CA LEU A 569 5.54 26.82 0.82
C LEU A 569 5.22 28.23 1.32
N VAL A 570 3.93 28.56 1.39
CA VAL A 570 3.45 29.91 1.73
C VAL A 570 2.47 29.86 2.92
N GLN A 571 2.43 30.92 3.73
CA GLN A 571 1.42 31.02 4.80
C GLN A 571 0.11 31.68 4.33
N GLY A 572 0.13 32.39 3.21
CA GLY A 572 -1.03 33.12 2.67
C GLY A 572 -0.83 33.48 1.18
N ALA A 573 -1.04 34.74 0.83
CA ALA A 573 -0.85 35.20 -0.54
C ALA A 573 0.61 35.09 -1.01
N LEU A 574 0.82 34.86 -2.30
CA LEU A 574 2.12 34.89 -2.96
C LEU A 574 2.34 36.27 -3.61
N PRO A 575 2.75 37.33 -2.89
CA PRO A 575 2.74 38.70 -3.42
C PRO A 575 3.62 38.89 -4.66
N LEU A 576 4.65 38.05 -4.81
CA LEU A 576 5.60 38.11 -5.91
C LEU A 576 5.23 37.18 -7.08
N TRP A 577 4.04 36.56 -7.06
CA TRP A 577 3.58 35.68 -8.15
C TRP A 577 3.67 36.33 -9.53
N PRO A 578 3.47 37.65 -9.74
CA PRO A 578 3.59 38.23 -11.08
C PRO A 578 5.02 38.22 -11.63
N LEU A 579 6.05 38.25 -10.77
CA LEU A 579 7.43 38.08 -11.20
C LEU A 579 7.69 36.65 -11.67
N TRP A 580 7.21 35.67 -10.89
CA TRP A 580 7.27 34.25 -11.27
C TRP A 580 6.46 33.96 -12.52
N GLU A 581 5.34 34.65 -12.73
CA GLU A 581 4.55 34.59 -13.96
C GLU A 581 5.43 34.93 -15.17
N ILE A 582 6.19 36.04 -15.11
CA ILE A 582 7.12 36.43 -16.19
C ILE A 582 8.23 35.38 -16.36
N PHE A 583 8.76 34.85 -15.26
CA PHE A 583 9.81 33.82 -15.28
C PHE A 583 9.37 32.56 -16.04
N PHE A 584 8.14 32.11 -15.85
CA PHE A 584 7.57 30.94 -16.55
C PHE A 584 6.93 31.27 -17.90
N ASN A 585 6.71 32.56 -18.21
CA ASN A 585 6.01 32.98 -19.41
C ASN A 585 6.78 32.58 -20.68
N GLY A 586 6.05 32.04 -21.66
CA GLY A 586 6.61 31.58 -22.94
C GLY A 586 7.49 30.31 -22.87
N GLN A 587 7.69 29.73 -21.68
CA GLN A 587 8.47 28.50 -21.52
C GLN A 587 7.62 27.26 -21.80
N ASP A 588 8.26 26.20 -22.30
CA ASP A 588 7.57 24.92 -22.52
C ASP A 588 7.08 24.35 -21.18
N LYS A 589 5.78 24.07 -21.11
CA LYS A 589 5.12 23.53 -19.91
C LYS A 589 5.51 22.07 -19.64
N GLU A 590 6.20 21.44 -20.58
CA GLU A 590 6.86 20.14 -20.41
C GLU A 590 8.29 20.27 -19.85
N LEU A 591 8.66 21.40 -19.25
CA LEU A 591 9.96 21.56 -18.57
C LEU A 591 9.81 21.82 -17.06
N TYR A 592 8.61 22.12 -16.58
CA TYR A 592 8.40 22.42 -15.17
C TYR A 592 7.01 22.05 -14.67
N SER A 593 6.90 21.91 -13.35
CA SER A 593 5.63 21.81 -12.65
C SER A 593 5.65 22.69 -11.40
N ILE A 594 4.49 23.19 -10.98
CA ILE A 594 4.36 24.11 -9.83
C ILE A 594 3.43 23.47 -8.81
N TYR A 595 3.85 23.49 -7.55
CA TYR A 595 3.06 23.01 -6.42
C TYR A 595 3.06 24.07 -5.33
N VAL A 596 1.89 24.38 -4.78
CA VAL A 596 1.73 25.41 -3.75
C VAL A 596 1.11 24.76 -2.51
N HIS A 597 1.75 24.92 -1.37
CA HIS A 597 1.19 24.58 -0.07
C HIS A 597 0.88 25.87 0.67
N ALA A 598 -0.39 26.09 1.06
CA ALA A 598 -0.85 27.30 1.74
C ALA A 598 -1.68 26.98 3.00
N SER A 599 -1.76 27.92 3.94
CA SER A 599 -2.55 27.72 5.18
C SER A 599 -4.02 27.36 4.89
N PRO A 600 -4.63 26.42 5.64
CA PRO A 600 -6.04 26.06 5.47
C PRO A 600 -6.94 27.29 5.66
N GLY A 601 -7.67 27.66 4.60
CA GLY A 601 -8.50 28.87 4.56
C GLY A 601 -8.02 29.92 3.56
N TYR A 602 -6.81 29.79 3.01
CA TYR A 602 -6.38 30.58 1.86
C TYR A 602 -7.09 30.09 0.58
N THR A 603 -7.98 30.92 0.03
CA THR A 603 -8.79 30.61 -1.16
C THR A 603 -8.55 31.56 -2.32
N ASP A 604 -7.55 32.46 -2.22
CA ASP A 604 -7.21 33.38 -3.31
C ASP A 604 -6.59 32.58 -4.46
N LEU A 605 -7.47 32.25 -5.41
CA LEU A 605 -7.13 31.60 -6.66
C LEU A 605 -6.44 32.64 -7.54
N ALA A 606 -5.20 32.37 -7.95
CA ALA A 606 -4.59 33.09 -9.06
C ALA A 606 -5.57 33.10 -10.26
N PRO A 607 -5.55 34.13 -11.13
CA PRO A 607 -6.39 34.15 -12.33
C PRO A 607 -6.22 32.86 -13.15
N LYS A 608 -7.25 32.43 -13.90
CA LYS A 608 -7.19 31.17 -14.69
C LYS A 608 -6.04 31.14 -15.69
N GLU A 609 -5.60 32.31 -16.09
CA GLU A 609 -4.53 32.57 -17.04
C GLU A 609 -3.14 32.44 -16.41
N SER A 610 -3.03 32.51 -15.08
CA SER A 610 -1.78 32.42 -14.33
C SER A 610 -1.22 31.00 -14.29
N VAL A 611 0.10 30.84 -14.36
CA VAL A 611 0.79 29.55 -14.16
C VAL A 611 0.54 28.94 -12.77
N PHE A 612 0.13 29.75 -11.79
CA PHE A 612 -0.23 29.32 -10.43
C PHE A 612 -1.68 28.84 -10.28
N TYR A 613 -2.52 28.95 -11.31
CA TYR A 613 -3.89 28.47 -11.25
C TYR A 613 -3.97 26.96 -11.04
N GLY A 614 -4.75 26.53 -10.04
CA GLY A 614 -4.98 25.11 -9.74
C GLY A 614 -3.74 24.36 -9.24
N ARG A 615 -2.72 25.08 -8.74
CA ARG A 615 -1.46 24.48 -8.24
C ARG A 615 -1.43 24.20 -6.73
N LEU A 616 -2.52 24.52 -6.02
CA LEU A 616 -2.63 24.29 -4.58
C LEU A 616 -2.76 22.79 -4.29
N ILE A 617 -1.90 22.28 -3.41
CA ILE A 617 -1.96 20.90 -2.92
C ILE A 617 -2.84 20.82 -1.66
N PRO A 618 -3.34 19.63 -1.28
CA PRO A 618 -3.96 19.45 0.03
C PRO A 618 -2.98 19.88 1.13
N SER A 619 -3.34 20.93 1.88
CA SER A 619 -2.43 21.61 2.79
C SER A 619 -2.92 21.55 4.24
N GLN A 620 -2.00 21.70 5.19
CA GLN A 620 -2.28 21.79 6.63
C GLN A 620 -1.72 23.09 7.21
N GLY A 621 -2.17 23.49 8.39
CA GLY A 621 -1.66 24.70 9.05
C GLY A 621 -0.18 24.54 9.38
N THR A 622 0.62 25.56 9.07
CA THR A 622 2.04 25.59 9.41
C THR A 622 2.36 26.73 10.35
N LYS A 623 3.37 26.54 11.20
CA LYS A 623 3.87 27.52 12.15
C LYS A 623 5.39 27.53 12.07
N TRP A 624 5.97 28.71 12.06
CA TRP A 624 7.43 28.85 12.04
C TRP A 624 8.08 28.22 13.28
N GLY A 625 9.18 27.49 13.07
CA GLY A 625 9.91 26.79 14.11
C GLY A 625 9.30 25.46 14.57
N ASP A 626 8.20 25.01 13.96
CA ASP A 626 7.48 23.78 14.29
C ASP A 626 7.72 22.71 13.21
N MET A 627 7.72 21.43 13.62
CA MET A 627 7.83 20.29 12.72
C MET A 627 6.72 20.23 11.66
N ASN A 628 5.58 20.89 11.88
CA ASN A 628 4.54 20.98 10.85
C ASN A 628 5.03 21.66 9.55
N LEU A 629 6.10 22.47 9.58
CA LEU A 629 6.75 23.00 8.37
C LEU A 629 7.46 21.90 7.59
N VAL A 630 8.21 21.04 8.28
CA VAL A 630 8.83 19.85 7.68
C VAL A 630 7.77 18.91 7.10
N ASP A 631 6.63 18.76 7.78
CA ASP A 631 5.50 17.97 7.27
C ASP A 631 4.95 18.57 5.97
N ALA A 632 4.88 19.89 5.86
CA ALA A 632 4.45 20.58 4.65
C ALA A 632 5.46 20.45 3.50
N GLU A 633 6.76 20.54 3.78
CA GLU A 633 7.83 20.29 2.80
C GLU A 633 7.78 18.85 2.26
N ARG A 634 7.70 17.86 3.16
CA ARG A 634 7.56 16.44 2.80
C ARG A 634 6.30 16.21 1.99
N ARG A 635 5.21 16.91 2.28
CA ARG A 635 3.95 16.82 1.53
C ARG A 635 4.05 17.43 0.13
N LEU A 636 4.73 18.57 -0.02
CA LEU A 636 5.06 19.17 -1.31
C LEU A 636 5.89 18.21 -2.16
N LEU A 637 6.96 17.63 -1.58
CA LEU A 637 7.80 16.63 -2.23
C LEU A 637 7.00 15.37 -2.61
N ALA A 638 6.25 14.79 -1.68
CA ALA A 638 5.45 13.59 -1.92
C ALA A 638 4.43 13.80 -3.05
N THR A 639 3.77 14.95 -3.06
CA THR A 639 2.80 15.31 -4.12
C THR A 639 3.51 15.49 -5.46
N ALA A 640 4.63 16.21 -5.49
CA ALA A 640 5.40 16.43 -6.70
C ALA A 640 6.04 15.14 -7.25
N LEU A 641 6.37 14.17 -6.39
CA LEU A 641 6.91 12.86 -6.76
C LEU A 641 5.87 11.94 -7.40
N LEU A 642 4.57 12.19 -7.20
CA LEU A 642 3.51 11.48 -7.94
C LEU A 642 3.59 11.77 -9.45
N ASP A 643 4.20 12.89 -9.83
CA ASP A 643 4.61 13.12 -11.21
C ASP A 643 5.94 12.42 -11.50
N LEU A 644 5.88 11.35 -12.29
CA LEU A 644 7.06 10.64 -12.75
C LEU A 644 7.95 11.48 -13.69
N GLY A 645 7.42 12.57 -14.26
CA GLY A 645 8.18 13.51 -15.09
C GLY A 645 9.06 14.47 -14.30
N ASN A 646 8.89 14.60 -12.98
CA ASN A 646 9.71 15.51 -12.17
C ASN A 646 11.07 14.88 -11.85
N ALA A 647 12.12 15.44 -12.42
CA ALA A 647 13.52 15.08 -12.22
C ALA A 647 14.16 15.83 -11.05
N ARG A 648 13.77 17.09 -10.86
CA ARG A 648 14.37 18.04 -9.91
C ARG A 648 13.30 18.71 -9.07
N PHE A 649 13.63 19.12 -7.85
CA PHE A 649 12.70 19.69 -6.88
C PHE A 649 13.34 20.89 -6.19
N ALA A 650 12.73 22.06 -6.28
CA ALA A 650 13.25 23.30 -5.69
C ALA A 650 12.21 23.96 -4.79
N LEU A 651 12.58 24.31 -3.55
CA LEU A 651 11.68 24.85 -2.53
C LEU A 651 11.77 26.38 -2.41
N PHE A 652 10.62 27.05 -2.35
CA PHE A 652 10.48 28.49 -2.27
C PHE A 652 9.47 28.94 -1.23
N SER A 653 9.64 30.17 -0.74
CA SER A 653 8.67 30.88 0.09
C SER A 653 8.00 32.02 -0.68
N GLU A 654 7.02 32.67 -0.06
CA GLU A 654 6.30 33.82 -0.62
C GLU A 654 7.15 35.05 -0.91
N SER A 655 8.37 35.09 -0.37
CA SER A 655 9.34 36.19 -0.50
C SER A 655 10.55 35.84 -1.37
N CYS A 656 10.52 34.71 -2.07
CA CYS A 656 11.59 34.28 -2.96
C CYS A 656 11.43 34.86 -4.37
N ILE A 657 12.56 35.11 -5.04
CA ILE A 657 12.65 35.58 -6.42
C ILE A 657 13.69 34.76 -7.20
N PRO A 658 13.54 34.59 -8.52
CA PRO A 658 14.59 34.08 -9.38
C PRO A 658 15.58 35.20 -9.75
N LEU A 659 16.88 34.90 -9.65
CA LEU A 659 17.97 35.79 -10.04
C LEU A 659 18.39 35.59 -11.51
N LEU A 660 17.95 34.50 -12.15
CA LEU A 660 18.24 34.15 -13.54
C LEU A 660 16.95 33.81 -14.28
N GLY A 661 16.99 33.82 -15.61
CA GLY A 661 15.86 33.40 -16.44
C GLY A 661 15.63 31.89 -16.40
N PHE A 662 14.42 31.45 -16.76
CA PHE A 662 14.04 30.03 -16.70
C PHE A 662 14.97 29.10 -17.48
N PRO A 663 15.40 29.41 -18.73
CA PRO A 663 16.30 28.52 -19.48
C PRO A 663 17.63 28.28 -18.76
N ALA A 664 18.21 29.32 -18.16
CA ALA A 664 19.46 29.24 -17.41
C ALA A 664 19.29 28.41 -16.12
N VAL A 665 18.21 28.66 -15.36
CA VAL A 665 17.87 27.88 -14.17
C VAL A 665 17.64 26.41 -14.50
N TYR A 666 16.85 26.14 -15.54
CA TYR A 666 16.55 24.78 -15.99
C TYR A 666 17.83 24.07 -16.44
N ALA A 667 18.65 24.70 -17.28
CA ALA A 667 19.92 24.14 -17.73
C ALA A 667 20.89 23.87 -16.57
N HIS A 668 20.96 24.76 -15.57
CA HIS A 668 21.80 24.55 -14.38
C HIS A 668 21.35 23.35 -13.55
N LEU A 669 20.04 23.15 -13.39
CA LEU A 669 19.48 22.06 -12.58
C LEU A 669 19.42 20.71 -13.31
N THR A 670 19.34 20.71 -14.65
CA THR A 670 19.09 19.52 -15.46
C THR A 670 20.20 19.19 -16.46
N GLY A 671 21.22 20.03 -16.60
CA GLY A 671 22.33 19.88 -17.53
C GLY A 671 23.67 19.54 -16.86
N GLY A 672 24.57 18.93 -17.63
CA GLY A 672 26.00 18.76 -17.28
C GLY A 672 26.27 17.94 -16.00
N SER A 673 27.28 18.39 -15.23
CA SER A 673 27.76 17.77 -13.98
C SER A 673 26.77 17.81 -12.82
N ASN A 674 25.74 18.66 -12.89
CA ASN A 674 24.81 18.92 -11.78
C ASN A 674 23.56 18.03 -11.82
N THR A 675 23.38 17.26 -12.89
CA THR A 675 22.22 16.35 -13.13
C THR A 675 21.93 15.44 -11.94
N ASN A 676 22.97 14.88 -11.32
CA ASN A 676 22.87 13.93 -10.20
C ASN A 676 23.32 14.52 -8.85
N VAL A 677 23.35 15.84 -8.76
CA VAL A 677 23.84 16.57 -7.59
C VAL A 677 22.70 17.38 -6.96
N SER A 678 22.50 17.22 -5.66
CA SER A 678 21.53 17.97 -4.86
C SER A 678 22.21 19.11 -4.10
N PHE A 679 21.47 20.17 -3.81
CA PHE A 679 21.93 21.38 -3.12
C PHE A 679 21.12 21.52 -1.84
N VAL A 680 21.71 21.10 -0.72
CA VAL A 680 21.16 21.29 0.62
C VAL A 680 22.28 21.88 1.47
N ASP A 681 22.06 23.06 2.03
CA ASP A 681 23.03 23.68 2.93
C ASP A 681 23.16 22.87 4.23
N SER A 682 24.40 22.56 4.62
CA SER A 682 24.65 21.67 5.76
C SER A 682 26.02 21.91 6.39
N TYR A 683 26.02 22.51 7.58
CA TYR A 683 27.21 22.78 8.36
C TYR A 683 27.08 22.32 9.83
N PRO A 684 28.19 21.93 10.49
CA PRO A 684 28.18 21.56 11.91
C PRO A 684 27.84 22.76 12.80
N ILE A 685 27.02 22.54 13.82
CA ILE A 685 26.80 23.51 14.90
C ILE A 685 26.75 22.76 16.22
N LYS A 686 27.49 23.24 17.22
CA LYS A 686 27.55 22.59 18.55
C LYS A 686 26.49 23.18 19.48
N GLU A 687 26.26 24.47 19.34
CA GLU A 687 25.24 25.22 20.03
C GLU A 687 23.88 24.79 19.45
N ARG A 688 22.96 24.30 20.28
CA ARG A 688 21.65 23.72 19.89
C ARG A 688 21.69 22.23 19.48
N HIS A 689 22.57 21.41 20.04
CA HIS A 689 22.35 19.95 20.07
C HIS A 689 21.82 19.57 21.45
N ASP A 690 20.65 18.93 21.48
CA ASP A 690 19.99 18.53 22.72
C ASP A 690 20.28 17.04 23.05
N PRO A 691 20.49 16.67 24.32
CA PRO A 691 20.65 15.27 24.75
C PRO A 691 19.54 14.34 24.22
N PHE A 692 18.32 14.83 24.03
CA PHE A 692 17.19 14.12 23.42
C PHE A 692 17.56 13.40 22.11
N PHE A 693 18.38 14.05 21.27
CA PHE A 693 18.79 13.52 19.97
C PHE A 693 19.96 12.54 20.09
N ALA A 694 20.87 12.76 21.05
CA ALA A 694 21.97 11.84 21.35
C ALA A 694 21.43 10.46 21.79
N ASP A 695 20.46 10.45 22.69
CA ASP A 695 19.82 9.23 23.22
C ASP A 695 19.04 8.46 22.16
N ARG A 696 18.74 9.10 21.02
CA ARG A 696 18.04 8.50 19.86
C ARG A 696 18.96 8.25 18.66
N ASN A 697 20.26 8.09 18.92
CA ASN A 697 21.31 7.77 17.93
C ASN A 697 21.61 8.87 16.91
N ILE A 698 21.38 10.15 17.25
CA ILE A 698 21.85 11.29 16.47
C ILE A 698 22.95 12.01 17.26
N SER A 699 24.19 11.63 16.99
CA SER A 699 25.35 12.18 17.69
C SER A 699 25.59 13.66 17.33
N LEU A 700 26.28 14.37 18.22
CA LEU A 700 26.71 15.76 17.97
C LEU A 700 27.51 15.90 16.65
N ALA A 701 28.27 14.87 16.28
CA ALA A 701 29.05 14.86 15.04
C ALA A 701 28.17 14.81 13.77
N GLN A 702 26.98 14.20 13.89
CA GLN A 702 26.00 14.07 12.81
C GLN A 702 25.01 15.24 12.77
N TRP A 703 24.89 16.00 13.86
CA TRP A 703 24.01 17.16 13.93
C TRP A 703 24.47 18.26 12.95
N ARG A 704 23.51 18.77 12.18
CA ARG A 704 23.74 19.81 11.17
C ARG A 704 22.67 20.88 11.23
N LYS A 705 23.03 22.04 10.70
CA LYS A 705 22.13 23.15 10.44
C LYS A 705 22.29 23.61 8.99
N GLY A 706 21.22 24.15 8.42
CA GLY A 706 21.18 24.77 7.10
C GLY A 706 20.11 25.85 7.02
N SER A 707 19.83 26.30 5.80
CA SER A 707 18.96 27.44 5.49
C SER A 707 17.51 27.06 5.11
N GLN A 708 17.08 25.83 5.40
CA GLN A 708 15.79 25.20 5.03
C GLN A 708 15.60 24.96 3.51
N TRP A 709 16.07 25.87 2.65
CA TRP A 709 15.90 25.79 1.20
C TRP A 709 16.79 24.72 0.57
N PHE A 710 16.23 24.05 -0.43
CA PHE A 710 16.90 22.98 -1.15
C PHE A 710 16.55 22.98 -2.63
N GLU A 711 17.48 22.41 -3.41
CA GLU A 711 17.29 22.02 -4.80
C GLU A 711 17.84 20.61 -4.99
N MET A 712 16.97 19.59 -5.02
CA MET A 712 17.39 18.19 -5.00
C MET A 712 16.94 17.40 -6.24
N ASP A 713 17.66 16.34 -6.53
CA ASP A 713 17.25 15.35 -7.53
C ASP A 713 16.12 14.45 -7.02
N ARG A 714 15.49 13.72 -7.95
CA ARG A 714 14.38 12.81 -7.65
C ARG A 714 14.73 11.69 -6.68
N THR A 715 15.92 11.11 -6.78
CA THR A 715 16.35 10.02 -5.89
C THR A 715 16.41 10.51 -4.45
N THR A 716 17.01 11.69 -4.27
CA THR A 716 17.14 12.36 -2.98
C THR A 716 15.76 12.76 -2.44
N ALA A 717 14.86 13.28 -3.28
CA ALA A 717 13.48 13.58 -2.88
C ALA A 717 12.71 12.33 -2.42
N VAL A 718 12.87 11.19 -3.10
CA VAL A 718 12.26 9.91 -2.69
C VAL A 718 12.81 9.44 -1.36
N GLU A 719 14.13 9.51 -1.17
CA GLU A 719 14.79 9.15 0.10
C GLU A 719 14.28 10.02 1.25
N VAL A 720 14.14 11.34 1.04
CA VAL A 720 13.53 12.25 2.03
C VAL A 720 12.14 11.76 2.40
N VAL A 721 11.23 11.61 1.44
CA VAL A 721 9.82 11.25 1.72
C VAL A 721 9.68 9.84 2.30
N ALA A 722 10.49 8.87 1.88
CA ALA A 722 10.41 7.50 2.34
C ALA A 722 11.03 7.27 3.74
N GLU A 723 11.88 8.18 4.20
CA GLU A 723 12.63 8.03 5.45
C GLU A 723 11.77 8.37 6.67
N GLU A 724 11.17 7.34 7.26
CA GLU A 724 10.28 7.44 8.42
C GLU A 724 10.99 7.24 9.77
N ARG A 725 12.16 6.57 9.81
CA ARG A 725 12.87 6.26 11.04
C ARG A 725 13.44 7.52 11.69
N TRP A 726 14.19 8.31 10.93
CA TRP A 726 14.77 9.56 11.45
C TRP A 726 13.71 10.64 11.58
N TYR A 727 12.77 10.71 10.64
CA TYR A 727 11.65 11.62 10.72
C TYR A 727 10.84 11.47 12.01
N ALA A 728 10.57 10.24 12.47
CA ALA A 728 9.90 10.00 13.74
C ALA A 728 10.66 10.55 14.96
N VAL A 729 12.00 10.59 14.92
CA VAL A 729 12.82 11.19 15.99
C VAL A 729 12.63 12.70 16.05
N PHE A 730 12.63 13.36 14.90
CA PHE A 730 12.42 14.81 14.82
C PHE A 730 10.97 15.23 15.12
N ARG A 731 9.97 14.36 14.94
CA ARG A 731 8.57 14.67 15.28
C ARG A 731 8.25 14.56 16.78
N GLY A 732 9.14 13.98 17.59
CA GLY A 732 8.92 13.84 19.04
C GLY A 732 8.88 15.19 19.77
N ASP A 733 8.34 15.23 20.98
CA ASP A 733 8.39 16.44 21.81
C ASP A 733 9.79 16.60 22.41
N HIS A 734 10.56 17.54 21.85
CA HIS A 734 11.96 17.78 22.19
C HIS A 734 12.25 19.25 22.53
N GLY A 735 11.24 20.12 22.61
CA GLY A 735 11.37 21.52 23.07
C GLY A 735 12.30 22.44 22.25
N MET A 736 12.75 22.01 21.06
CA MET A 736 13.69 22.77 20.24
C MET A 736 12.98 23.53 19.12
N LEU A 737 13.39 24.78 18.90
CA LEU A 737 12.88 25.65 17.82
C LEU A 737 13.69 25.46 16.52
N ASN A 738 13.08 25.81 15.40
CA ASN A 738 13.67 25.82 14.05
C ASN A 738 14.08 24.43 13.53
N MET A 739 13.27 23.40 13.81
CA MET A 739 13.57 22.04 13.34
C MET A 739 13.66 21.93 11.82
N GLU A 740 12.96 22.77 11.08
CA GLU A 740 13.05 22.86 9.63
C GLU A 740 14.47 23.22 9.14
N GLU A 741 15.26 23.95 9.94
CA GLU A 741 16.66 24.27 9.63
C GLU A 741 17.62 23.13 10.01
N HIS A 742 17.16 22.11 10.74
CA HIS A 742 18.00 21.03 11.27
C HIS A 742 17.69 19.66 10.67
N TYR A 743 16.41 19.38 10.35
CA TYR A 743 15.97 18.07 9.89
C TYR A 743 16.67 17.63 8.61
N LEU A 744 16.50 18.38 7.51
CA LEU A 744 17.04 17.99 6.22
C LEU A 744 18.58 17.96 6.20
N PRO A 745 19.30 18.97 6.73
CA PRO A 745 20.76 18.93 6.80
C PRO A 745 21.31 17.76 7.63
N THR A 746 20.65 17.43 8.74
CA THR A 746 21.06 16.29 9.57
C THR A 746 20.75 14.99 8.85
N LEU A 747 19.62 14.90 8.15
CA LEU A 747 19.23 13.74 7.37
C LEU A 747 20.23 13.43 6.23
N VAL A 748 20.68 14.45 5.51
CA VAL A 748 21.75 14.36 4.49
C VAL A 748 22.99 13.65 5.05
N THR A 749 23.39 14.05 6.26
CA THR A 749 24.57 13.49 6.95
C THR A 749 24.32 12.06 7.43
N LEU A 750 23.13 11.77 7.98
CA LEU A 750 22.75 10.44 8.48
C LEU A 750 22.65 9.42 7.35
N LEU A 751 22.11 9.81 6.19
CA LEU A 751 21.97 8.97 5.00
C LEU A 751 23.26 8.89 4.17
N ARG A 752 24.31 9.62 4.56
CA ARG A 752 25.63 9.65 3.92
C ARG A 752 25.57 9.99 2.43
N TRP A 753 24.80 11.02 2.05
CA TRP A 753 24.67 11.43 0.65
C TRP A 753 26.01 11.79 -0.01
N GLY A 754 27.05 12.16 0.76
CA GLY A 754 28.42 12.29 0.25
C GLY A 754 28.49 13.22 -0.97
N ALA A 755 29.15 12.78 -2.05
CA ALA A 755 29.29 13.53 -3.29
C ALA A 755 27.97 13.78 -4.06
N ARG A 756 26.82 13.24 -3.61
CA ARG A 756 25.50 13.57 -4.18
C ARG A 756 24.94 14.89 -3.66
N CYS A 757 25.56 15.53 -2.68
CA CYS A 757 25.10 16.80 -2.11
C CYS A 757 26.26 17.80 -1.93
N GLU A 758 26.12 19.00 -2.48
CA GLU A 758 27.15 20.06 -2.47
C GLU A 758 27.24 20.85 -1.16
N ASN A 759 26.47 20.46 -0.14
CA ASN A 759 26.42 21.11 1.17
C ASN A 759 26.24 22.64 1.10
N ARG A 760 25.53 23.13 0.08
CA ARG A 760 25.22 24.54 -0.15
C ARG A 760 23.79 24.71 -0.67
N THR A 761 23.24 25.91 -0.55
CA THR A 761 21.95 26.29 -1.16
C THR A 761 22.16 27.16 -2.41
N LEU A 762 21.25 27.04 -3.39
CA LEU A 762 21.21 27.96 -4.52
C LEU A 762 20.37 29.22 -4.25
N THR A 763 19.88 29.39 -3.02
CA THR A 763 19.06 30.54 -2.60
C THR A 763 19.85 31.51 -1.70
N TYR A 764 20.06 32.74 -2.18
CA TYR A 764 20.74 33.80 -1.44
C TYR A 764 19.90 34.34 -0.27
N VAL A 765 20.55 34.58 0.87
CA VAL A 765 19.97 35.18 2.07
C VAL A 765 20.99 36.13 2.74
N ASP A 766 20.57 37.35 3.06
CA ASP A 766 21.42 38.33 3.75
C ASP A 766 21.23 38.32 5.28
N TRP A 767 22.27 37.88 5.99
CA TRP A 767 22.36 37.87 7.45
C TRP A 767 23.21 39.01 8.05
N SER A 768 23.64 39.99 7.25
CA SER A 768 24.52 41.10 7.65
C SER A 768 23.98 41.93 8.82
N THR A 769 22.66 41.99 8.98
CA THR A 769 22.00 42.73 10.07
C THR A 769 22.10 42.07 11.45
N ARG A 770 22.59 40.82 11.53
CA ARG A 770 22.78 40.02 12.77
C ARG A 770 21.54 39.93 13.68
N ARG A 771 20.34 39.98 13.11
CA ARG A 771 19.07 39.79 13.82
C ARG A 771 18.65 38.32 13.81
N GLU A 772 17.60 38.00 14.57
CA GLU A 772 17.00 36.65 14.63
C GLU A 772 16.38 36.19 13.30
N HIS A 773 16.21 37.11 12.35
CA HIS A 773 15.73 36.84 11.00
C HIS A 773 16.56 37.62 9.95
N PRO A 774 16.66 37.13 8.71
CA PRO A 774 17.48 37.77 7.69
C PRO A 774 16.90 39.12 7.23
N ARG A 775 17.76 39.97 6.64
CA ARG A 775 17.39 41.30 6.13
C ARG A 775 16.28 41.16 5.10
N SER A 776 15.32 42.08 5.13
CA SER A 776 14.27 42.20 4.11
C SER A 776 14.57 43.34 3.15
N PHE A 777 14.20 43.15 1.88
CA PHE A 777 14.46 44.07 0.77
C PHE A 777 13.17 44.79 0.34
N PRO A 778 12.94 46.04 0.81
CA PRO A 778 11.89 46.94 0.30
C PRO A 778 12.22 47.46 -1.11
N GLU A 779 11.23 48.06 -1.79
CA GLU A 779 11.39 48.60 -3.16
C GLU A 779 12.61 49.52 -3.29
N LYS A 780 12.85 50.37 -2.29
CA LYS A 780 13.96 51.34 -2.26
C LYS A 780 15.35 50.69 -2.29
N ASP A 781 15.46 49.44 -1.86
CA ASP A 781 16.73 48.71 -1.80
C ASP A 781 17.04 48.01 -3.14
N ILE A 782 16.05 47.85 -4.03
CA ILE A 782 16.20 47.08 -5.26
C ILE A 782 16.96 47.89 -6.33
N THR A 783 18.15 47.40 -6.72
CA THR A 783 18.94 47.89 -7.85
C THR A 783 19.52 46.72 -8.65
N ALA A 784 19.93 46.95 -9.90
CA ALA A 784 20.54 45.93 -10.74
C ALA A 784 21.87 45.41 -10.14
N GLU A 785 22.68 46.31 -9.58
CA GLU A 785 23.96 45.99 -8.94
C GLU A 785 23.76 45.08 -7.72
N LEU A 786 22.71 45.31 -6.93
CA LEU A 786 22.38 44.46 -5.79
C LEU A 786 22.04 43.03 -6.25
N LEU A 787 21.17 42.90 -7.26
CA LEU A 787 20.73 41.58 -7.76
C LEU A 787 21.87 40.81 -8.44
N GLU A 788 22.75 41.50 -9.17
CA GLU A 788 23.95 40.91 -9.75
C GLU A 788 24.97 40.52 -8.67
N GLY A 789 25.10 41.33 -7.61
CA GLY A 789 25.88 41.00 -6.42
C GLY A 789 25.40 39.69 -5.79
N MET A 790 24.09 39.57 -5.54
CA MET A 790 23.49 38.35 -4.99
C MET A 790 23.76 37.12 -5.86
N ARG A 791 23.65 37.25 -7.19
CA ARG A 791 23.92 36.16 -8.15
C ARG A 791 25.35 35.65 -8.05
N ARG A 792 26.32 36.57 -7.88
CA ARG A 792 27.75 36.26 -7.73
C ARG A 792 28.18 36.00 -6.28
N GLY A 793 27.23 35.95 -5.35
CA GLY A 793 27.49 35.75 -3.92
C GLY A 793 28.27 36.88 -3.26
N ASP A 794 28.17 38.11 -3.75
CA ASP A 794 28.86 39.32 -3.26
C ASP A 794 30.38 39.14 -3.11
N GLY A 795 31.01 38.39 -4.03
CA GLY A 795 32.44 38.09 -3.99
C GLY A 795 32.85 37.06 -2.93
N LYS A 796 31.89 36.43 -2.25
CA LYS A 796 32.08 35.33 -1.28
C LYS A 796 31.79 33.96 -1.88
N CYS A 797 31.55 33.87 -3.20
CA CYS A 797 31.35 32.60 -3.87
C CYS A 797 32.67 31.84 -3.99
N GLY A 798 33.03 31.17 -2.90
CA GLY A 798 34.19 30.32 -2.76
C GLY A 798 34.24 29.88 -1.32
N TYR A 799 33.92 28.62 -1.06
CA TYR A 799 34.20 28.04 0.25
C TYR A 799 35.24 26.93 0.13
N LYS A 800 36.39 27.24 0.75
CA LYS A 800 37.41 26.28 1.17
C LYS A 800 36.77 25.31 2.17
N TYR A 801 36.75 24.03 1.85
CA TYR A 801 36.65 22.96 2.84
C TYR A 801 37.72 21.90 2.50
N HIS A 802 38.57 21.63 3.48
CA HIS A 802 39.89 20.96 3.42
C HIS A 802 41.03 21.89 3.02
N GLY A 803 41.99 22.03 3.94
CA GLY A 803 43.14 22.93 3.80
C GLY A 803 44.18 22.39 2.83
N ASP A 804 43.85 22.39 1.54
CA ASP A 804 44.83 22.38 0.45
C ASP A 804 44.53 23.57 -0.47
N ASP A 805 45.59 24.34 -0.77
CA ASP A 805 45.56 25.65 -1.43
C ASP A 805 45.50 25.56 -2.98
N ASP A 806 44.97 24.47 -3.55
CA ASP A 806 44.98 24.27 -5.00
C ASP A 806 43.59 24.37 -5.63
N GLY A 807 43.31 25.57 -6.16
CA GLY A 807 42.41 25.77 -7.31
C GLY A 807 40.91 25.83 -6.99
N ALA A 808 40.43 27.00 -6.54
CA ALA A 808 39.00 27.29 -6.55
C ALA A 808 38.51 27.34 -8.01
N SER A 809 37.68 26.38 -8.41
CA SER A 809 36.95 26.44 -9.68
C SER A 809 35.98 27.63 -9.63
N GLU A 810 36.18 28.63 -10.49
CA GLU A 810 35.23 29.75 -10.64
C GLU A 810 33.86 29.20 -11.06
N VAL A 811 32.88 29.26 -10.16
CA VAL A 811 31.49 28.93 -10.47
C VAL A 811 30.86 30.16 -11.11
N GLU A 812 30.35 30.01 -12.34
CA GLU A 812 29.76 31.11 -13.13
C GLU A 812 28.61 31.83 -12.41
N PHE A 813 27.80 31.08 -11.65
CA PHE A 813 26.71 31.62 -10.83
C PHE A 813 26.65 30.96 -9.44
N CYS A 814 26.64 31.78 -8.38
CA CYS A 814 26.62 31.28 -7.00
C CYS A 814 25.21 30.89 -6.55
N HIS A 815 24.24 31.74 -6.85
CA HIS A 815 22.86 31.60 -6.44
C HIS A 815 21.94 31.78 -7.65
N LEU A 816 20.93 30.91 -7.76
CA LEU A 816 19.88 31.00 -8.77
C LEU A 816 18.66 31.78 -8.27
N PHE A 817 18.50 31.87 -6.96
CA PHE A 817 17.34 32.47 -6.30
C PHE A 817 17.79 33.37 -5.14
N ALA A 818 16.89 34.24 -4.66
CA ALA A 818 17.10 35.05 -3.47
C ALA A 818 15.80 35.19 -2.66
N ARG A 819 15.90 35.45 -1.35
CA ARG A 819 14.75 35.54 -0.45
C ARG A 819 14.68 36.87 0.32
N LYS A 820 13.52 37.12 0.94
CA LYS A 820 13.16 38.23 1.83
C LYS A 820 12.82 39.52 1.10
N PHE A 821 12.27 39.39 -0.10
CA PHE A 821 11.71 40.53 -0.83
C PHE A 821 10.30 40.83 -0.34
N SER A 822 10.08 42.12 -0.10
CA SER A 822 8.79 42.66 0.30
C SER A 822 7.81 42.73 -0.88
N LYS A 823 6.51 42.91 -0.59
CA LYS A 823 5.49 43.06 -1.63
C LYS A 823 5.69 44.33 -2.48
N ASP A 824 6.15 45.42 -1.88
CA ASP A 824 6.41 46.69 -2.57
C ASP A 824 7.58 46.59 -3.57
N ALA A 825 8.50 45.64 -3.39
CA ALA A 825 9.60 45.41 -4.33
C ALA A 825 9.15 44.93 -5.72
N LEU A 826 7.93 44.39 -5.87
CA LEU A 826 7.46 43.74 -7.09
C LEU A 826 7.62 44.60 -8.35
N THR A 827 7.17 45.87 -8.29
CA THR A 827 7.19 46.77 -9.46
C THR A 827 8.60 46.93 -10.01
N LYS A 828 9.57 47.14 -9.11
CA LYS A 828 10.96 47.36 -9.49
C LYS A 828 11.66 46.06 -9.93
N LEU A 829 11.31 44.93 -9.31
CA LEU A 829 11.79 43.62 -9.75
C LEU A 829 11.32 43.28 -11.18
N ILE A 830 10.06 43.56 -11.51
CA ILE A 830 9.52 43.38 -12.87
C ILE A 830 10.24 44.27 -13.88
N GLN A 831 10.55 45.52 -13.53
CA GLN A 831 11.28 46.44 -14.40
C GLN A 831 12.70 45.96 -14.73
N LEU A 832 13.39 45.35 -13.76
CA LEU A 832 14.77 44.88 -13.91
C LEU A 832 14.88 43.44 -14.46
N ALA A 833 13.82 42.63 -14.37
CA ALA A 833 13.84 41.23 -14.79
C ALA A 833 14.32 40.99 -16.25
N PRO A 834 13.92 41.79 -17.25
CA PRO A 834 14.42 41.61 -18.62
C PRO A 834 15.93 41.81 -18.73
N GLU A 835 16.50 42.80 -18.06
CA GLU A 835 17.96 43.04 -18.06
C GLU A 835 18.69 41.93 -17.29
N LEU A 836 18.11 41.49 -16.18
CA LEU A 836 18.65 40.44 -15.33
C LEU A 836 18.67 39.08 -16.05
N TRP A 837 17.66 38.73 -16.84
CA TRP A 837 17.50 37.37 -17.40
C TRP A 837 18.02 37.17 -18.84
N LEU A 838 18.71 38.17 -19.40
CA LEU A 838 19.35 38.09 -20.73
C LEU A 838 20.73 37.40 -20.74
N VAL A 839 21.23 37.01 -19.57
CA VAL A 839 22.57 36.41 -19.36
C VAL A 839 22.57 34.92 -19.65
#